data_AF-A0A5C6FH69-F1
#
_entry.id   AF-A0A5C6FH69-F1
#
_cell.length_a   1.000
_cell.length_b   1.000
_cell.length_c   1.000
_cell.angle_alpha   90.00
_cell.angle_beta   90.00
_cell.angle_gamma   90.00
#
_symmetry.space_group_name_H-M   'P 1'
#
loop_
_entity.id
_entity.type
_entity.pdbx_description
1 polymer ?
#
loop_
_entity_poly.entity_id
_entity_poly.type
_entity_poly.pdbx_seq_one_letter_code
_entity_poly.pdbx_strand_id
1 'polypeptide(L)'
;MTALFNLPFVSAIFFVLAGILIGHLLWFHDRTGDSEKMNGLESRYFKARGSARQRKREFVKLQKDNEFASTELESLRAQYESLKQQNEDHRSAALAAGDELARLRGERDLSDEKFGSELKRSETVVSQLQEALKLKTSAENDLEQRTTSFVELQTSHRELEVEIESLRTRLEKTDKASSGYLQTIDALKRQVGEHGHTVVETEQLRSRLEVEVEQLRRELETQADAAQSAQENVAMLTDQLADRDESVLRFEQTQVALETEIEQLQQTLDAQASATDQSQSQNAKTIATLREEVATLRSNHEAADQSLKETQTDLVARCEDLDSIRESNVELQSKIDAMAIQIAEQNEQIELFEEMKIERNELATDLQSAASSLAEQRSMLESREAEVEQLRAQFDELQHHLATSSKQTAEMQQQNESLTGVMGKRDQAIAQLQSQVAQLQAKLQEASTEKDRMVQQRESLTKSVAERDQVVAKLQQQVDELSPLRNELAEIATVLGEQKTVNQQRVEQIANQKAELVKAVEQQTAQRQRAAELEEQLGKRTEQIQSLQSQLAELEKTKATLGETRQQLAVTAKQVADVTGQRDELAKSHGEMEKSLAELHSQVQNQSSNVNDLTKQLQAKTKQHDQSIGALSDMKQTVDAQRANITKLASQLKAAEQLRTENKSLQDRVTDLMAHLKRVSAEHEDSLDANSKALDRIRNLEADLHDHAAKIRDLRRERASIAGLDGRDEGQSIRRAA
;
A
#
# COMPACT_ATOMS: atom_id res chain seq x y z
N MET A 1 118.82 -33.32 -26.14
CA MET A 1 118.10 -34.00 -27.23
C MET A 1 117.08 -33.00 -27.78
N THR A 2 117.34 -32.05 -28.69
CA THR A 2 118.30 -31.93 -29.81
C THR A 2 118.36 -33.18 -30.67
N ALA A 3 117.30 -33.42 -31.44
CA ALA A 3 117.33 -34.09 -32.76
C ALA A 3 115.92 -34.17 -33.37
N LEU A 4 115.17 -33.05 -33.36
CA LEU A 4 113.98 -32.89 -34.19
C LEU A 4 114.41 -32.06 -35.41
N PHE A 5 114.33 -32.70 -36.58
CA PHE A 5 114.51 -32.19 -37.94
C PHE A 5 115.94 -32.06 -38.48
N ASN A 6 116.49 -33.21 -38.86
CA ASN A 6 117.50 -33.33 -39.91
C ASN A 6 116.81 -33.67 -41.25
N LEU A 7 115.87 -32.82 -41.68
CA LEU A 7 115.13 -32.95 -42.94
C LEU A 7 115.61 -31.85 -43.90
N PRO A 8 115.97 -32.18 -45.15
CA PRO A 8 116.45 -31.19 -46.12
C PRO A 8 115.39 -30.10 -46.30
N PHE A 9 115.81 -28.83 -46.26
CA PHE A 9 114.98 -27.62 -46.32
C PHE A 9 113.87 -27.65 -47.40
N VAL A 10 114.11 -28.38 -48.50
CA VAL A 10 113.14 -28.59 -49.58
C VAL A 10 111.86 -29.32 -49.10
N SER A 11 111.94 -30.25 -48.15
CA SER A 11 110.79 -31.02 -47.65
C SER A 11 109.84 -30.18 -46.78
N ALA A 12 110.35 -29.20 -46.03
CA ALA A 12 109.53 -28.31 -45.22
C ALA A 12 108.67 -27.37 -46.09
N ILE A 13 109.21 -26.89 -47.22
CA ILE A 13 108.48 -26.05 -48.18
C ILE A 13 107.34 -26.86 -48.84
N PHE A 14 107.57 -28.13 -49.18
CA PHE A 14 106.51 -28.99 -49.71
C PHE A 14 105.39 -29.24 -48.70
N PHE A 15 105.69 -29.33 -47.40
CA PHE A 15 104.66 -29.46 -46.37
C PHE A 15 103.82 -28.18 -46.20
N VAL A 16 104.45 -27.02 -46.28
CA VAL A 16 103.73 -25.73 -46.23
C VAL A 16 102.88 -25.54 -47.49
N LEU A 17 103.41 -25.86 -48.67
CA LEU A 17 102.64 -25.80 -49.92
C LEU A 17 101.51 -26.83 -49.96
N ALA A 18 101.74 -28.06 -49.50
CA ALA A 18 100.69 -29.07 -49.38
C ALA A 18 99.62 -28.66 -48.35
N GLY A 19 100.02 -28.04 -47.24
CA GLY A 19 99.09 -27.49 -46.24
C GLY A 19 98.24 -26.34 -46.80
N ILE A 20 98.84 -25.44 -47.58
CA ILE A 20 98.12 -24.36 -48.27
C ILE A 20 97.18 -24.95 -49.33
N LEU A 21 97.60 -25.97 -50.08
CA LEU A 21 96.78 -26.57 -51.14
C LEU A 21 95.60 -27.39 -50.57
N ILE A 22 95.82 -28.12 -49.47
CA ILE A 22 94.76 -28.82 -48.74
C ILE A 22 93.81 -27.82 -48.08
N GLY A 23 94.33 -26.74 -47.48
CA GLY A 23 93.52 -25.66 -46.94
C GLY A 23 92.67 -24.97 -48.01
N HIS A 24 93.23 -24.76 -49.20
CA HIS A 24 92.53 -24.16 -50.34
C HIS A 24 91.47 -25.11 -50.94
N LEU A 25 91.70 -26.42 -50.95
CA LEU A 25 90.72 -27.43 -51.38
C LEU A 25 89.57 -27.63 -50.37
N LEU A 26 89.85 -27.55 -49.07
CA LEU A 26 88.82 -27.62 -48.03
C LEU A 26 87.99 -26.33 -47.95
N TRP A 27 88.58 -25.19 -48.30
CA TRP A 27 87.88 -23.90 -48.36
C TRP A 27 86.99 -23.77 -49.61
N PHE A 28 87.37 -24.40 -50.73
CA PHE A 28 86.55 -24.53 -51.94
C PHE A 28 85.68 -25.80 -51.98
N HIS A 29 85.59 -26.56 -50.89
CA HIS A 29 84.57 -27.60 -50.79
C HIS A 29 83.21 -26.90 -50.85
N ASP A 30 82.51 -27.15 -51.95
CA ASP A 30 81.34 -26.41 -52.41
C ASP A 30 80.20 -26.43 -51.37
N ARG A 31 80.23 -25.45 -50.47
CA ARG A 31 79.22 -25.25 -49.42
C ARG A 31 77.85 -24.84 -49.97
N THR A 32 77.73 -24.59 -51.28
CA THR A 32 76.45 -24.19 -51.87
C THR A 32 75.41 -25.31 -51.77
N GLY A 33 75.80 -26.56 -52.06
CA GLY A 33 74.91 -27.73 -51.98
C GLY A 33 74.46 -28.08 -50.55
N ASP A 34 75.32 -27.87 -49.55
CA ASP A 34 74.93 -28.05 -48.14
C ASP A 34 74.05 -26.91 -47.64
N SER A 35 74.26 -25.68 -48.12
CA SER A 35 73.36 -24.56 -47.81
C SER A 35 71.96 -24.77 -48.40
N GLU A 36 71.84 -25.33 -49.61
CA GLU A 36 70.54 -25.63 -50.21
C GLU A 36 69.80 -26.75 -49.47
N LYS A 37 70.52 -27.80 -49.03
CA LYS A 37 69.94 -28.86 -48.20
C LYS A 37 69.52 -28.32 -46.83
N MET A 38 70.32 -27.45 -46.20
CA MET A 38 69.97 -26.80 -44.95
C MET A 38 68.75 -25.89 -45.11
N ASN A 39 68.73 -25.04 -46.14
CA ASN A 39 67.57 -24.19 -46.45
C ASN A 39 66.32 -25.03 -46.76
N GLY A 40 66.47 -26.17 -47.42
CA GLY A 40 65.38 -27.12 -47.67
C GLY A 40 64.86 -27.78 -46.39
N LEU A 41 65.74 -28.17 -45.48
CA LEU A 41 65.38 -28.71 -44.16
C LEU A 41 64.74 -27.66 -43.26
N GLU A 42 65.27 -26.44 -43.26
CA GLU A 42 64.69 -25.30 -42.55
C GLU A 42 63.28 -24.99 -43.08
N SER A 43 63.09 -24.94 -44.40
CA SER A 43 61.76 -24.74 -45.01
C SER A 43 60.77 -25.84 -44.61
N ARG A 44 61.19 -27.11 -44.62
CA ARG A 44 60.37 -28.24 -44.17
C ARG A 44 60.06 -28.16 -42.68
N TYR A 45 61.04 -27.77 -41.85
CA TYR A 45 60.86 -27.58 -40.42
C TYR A 45 59.88 -26.43 -40.13
N PHE A 46 59.99 -25.29 -40.83
CA PHE A 46 59.06 -24.17 -40.70
C PHE A 46 57.65 -24.56 -41.15
N LYS A 47 57.50 -25.31 -42.24
CA LYS A 47 56.20 -25.85 -42.67
C LYS A 47 55.61 -26.83 -41.66
N ALA A 48 56.42 -27.76 -41.13
CA ALA A 48 55.99 -28.71 -40.11
C ALA A 48 55.62 -28.00 -38.80
N ARG A 49 56.40 -27.01 -38.37
CA ARG A 49 56.12 -26.18 -37.19
C ARG A 49 54.87 -25.33 -37.37
N GLY A 50 54.65 -24.79 -38.58
CA GLY A 50 53.44 -24.07 -38.96
C GLY A 50 52.22 -24.98 -38.89
N SER A 51 52.28 -26.17 -39.49
CA SER A 51 51.21 -27.18 -39.44
C SER A 51 50.93 -27.66 -38.01
N ALA A 52 51.96 -27.90 -37.20
CA ALA A 52 51.80 -28.28 -35.80
C ALA A 52 51.13 -27.17 -34.96
N ARG A 53 51.48 -25.90 -35.22
CA ARG A 53 50.81 -24.76 -34.59
C ARG A 53 49.35 -24.65 -35.02
N GLN A 54 49.05 -24.88 -36.30
CA GLN A 54 47.67 -24.88 -36.80
C GLN A 54 46.85 -26.00 -36.16
N ARG A 55 47.35 -27.24 -36.15
CA ARG A 55 46.69 -28.37 -35.48
C ARG A 55 46.49 -28.14 -34.00
N LYS A 56 47.45 -27.51 -33.31
CA LYS A 56 47.27 -27.12 -31.90
C LYS A 56 46.15 -26.10 -31.71
N ARG A 57 46.03 -25.11 -32.61
CA ARG A 57 44.92 -24.14 -32.56
C ARG A 57 43.58 -24.82 -32.84
N GLU A 58 43.52 -25.71 -33.83
CA GLU A 58 42.31 -26.48 -34.15
C GLU A 58 41.91 -27.41 -32.99
N PHE A 59 42.87 -28.09 -32.36
CA PHE A 59 42.62 -28.93 -31.19
C PHE A 59 42.08 -28.12 -30.02
N VAL A 60 42.69 -26.97 -29.69
CA VAL A 60 42.19 -26.08 -28.63
C VAL A 60 40.80 -25.54 -28.96
N LYS A 61 40.53 -25.25 -30.24
CA LYS A 61 39.19 -24.85 -30.68
C LYS A 61 38.18 -25.97 -30.46
N LEU A 62 38.46 -27.18 -30.95
CA LEU A 62 37.59 -28.34 -30.76
C LEU A 62 37.38 -28.69 -29.29
N GLN A 63 38.40 -28.52 -28.44
CA GLN A 63 38.28 -28.71 -27.01
C GLN A 63 37.29 -27.71 -26.41
N LYS A 64 37.40 -26.42 -26.75
CA LYS A 64 36.46 -25.39 -26.31
C LYS A 64 35.04 -25.64 -26.83
N ASP A 65 34.92 -26.04 -28.10
CA ASP A 65 33.63 -26.36 -28.71
C ASP A 65 32.97 -27.57 -28.01
N ASN A 66 33.76 -28.57 -27.58
CA ASN A 66 33.28 -29.73 -26.82
C ASN A 66 32.88 -29.36 -25.39
N GLU A 67 33.69 -28.55 -24.70
CA GLU A 67 33.34 -28.01 -23.37
C GLU A 67 32.03 -27.21 -23.44
N PHE A 68 31.87 -26.36 -24.46
CA PHE A 68 30.63 -25.62 -24.70
C PHE A 68 29.43 -26.57 -24.93
N ALA A 69 29.56 -27.55 -25.82
CA ALA A 69 28.50 -28.53 -26.07
C ALA A 69 28.13 -29.34 -24.81
N SER A 70 29.11 -29.69 -23.97
CA SER A 70 28.86 -30.36 -22.69
C SER A 70 28.04 -29.48 -21.74
N THR A 71 28.39 -28.20 -21.61
CA THR A 71 27.63 -27.26 -20.77
C THR A 71 26.22 -27.03 -21.30
N GLU A 72 26.04 -27.00 -22.62
CA GLU A 72 24.73 -26.88 -23.25
C GLU A 72 23.86 -28.13 -23.01
N LEU A 73 24.44 -29.33 -23.10
CA LEU A 73 23.74 -30.58 -22.77
C LEU A 73 23.35 -30.67 -21.29
N GLU A 74 24.20 -30.19 -20.38
CA GLU A 74 23.87 -30.12 -18.95
C GLU A 74 22.73 -29.13 -18.69
N SER A 75 22.75 -27.97 -19.34
CA SER A 75 21.65 -26.99 -19.29
C SER A 75 20.35 -27.59 -19.82
N LEU A 76 20.38 -28.28 -20.96
CA LEU A 76 19.20 -28.96 -21.52
C LEU A 76 18.67 -30.05 -20.60
N ARG A 77 19.54 -30.83 -19.94
CA ARG A 77 19.12 -31.84 -18.96
C ARG A 77 18.45 -31.20 -17.75
N ALA A 78 19.00 -30.11 -17.23
CA ALA A 78 18.39 -29.38 -16.13
C ALA A 78 17.01 -28.81 -16.51
N GLN A 79 16.87 -28.27 -17.73
CA GLN A 79 15.59 -27.81 -18.26
C GLN A 79 14.58 -28.96 -18.41
N TYR A 80 15.02 -30.12 -18.91
CA TYR A 80 14.18 -31.30 -19.05
C TYR A 80 13.67 -31.82 -17.71
N GLU A 81 14.54 -31.95 -16.70
CA GLU A 81 14.12 -32.39 -15.36
C GLU A 81 13.18 -31.37 -14.70
N SER A 82 13.42 -30.07 -14.91
CA SER A 82 12.51 -29.01 -14.46
C SER A 82 11.12 -29.14 -15.10
N LEU A 83 11.05 -29.30 -16.43
CA LEU A 83 9.79 -29.50 -17.14
C LEU A 83 9.08 -30.79 -16.74
N LYS A 84 9.84 -31.85 -16.46
CA LYS A 84 9.28 -33.12 -15.98
C LYS A 84 8.67 -32.96 -14.59
N GLN A 85 9.35 -32.26 -13.68
CA GLN A 85 8.82 -31.95 -12.35
C GLN A 85 7.55 -31.10 -12.45
N GLN A 86 7.56 -30.05 -13.28
CA GLN A 86 6.38 -29.22 -13.52
C GLN A 86 5.19 -30.02 -14.06
N ASN A 87 5.43 -30.96 -14.98
CA ASN A 87 4.36 -31.83 -15.47
C ASN A 87 3.79 -32.75 -14.39
N GLU A 88 4.63 -33.27 -13.49
CA GLU A 88 4.18 -34.09 -12.37
C GLU A 88 3.36 -33.28 -11.37
N ASP A 89 3.81 -32.04 -11.09
CA ASP A 89 3.08 -31.09 -10.24
C ASP A 89 1.71 -30.76 -10.86
N HIS A 90 1.65 -30.45 -12.17
CA HIS A 90 0.40 -30.22 -12.88
C HIS A 90 -0.52 -31.45 -12.88
N ARG A 91 0.04 -32.66 -13.03
CA ARG A 91 -0.73 -33.90 -12.95
C ARG A 91 -1.32 -34.10 -11.55
N SER A 92 -0.55 -33.84 -10.51
CA SER A 92 -1.02 -33.93 -9.11
C SER A 92 -2.12 -32.91 -8.82
N ALA A 93 -1.97 -31.67 -9.31
CA ALA A 93 -2.98 -30.62 -9.19
C ALA A 93 -4.27 -30.97 -9.95
N ALA A 94 -4.15 -31.56 -11.15
CA ALA A 94 -5.30 -32.03 -11.92
C ALA A 94 -6.07 -33.16 -11.22
N LEU A 95 -5.37 -34.09 -10.56
CA LEU A 95 -6.00 -35.14 -9.75
C LEU A 95 -6.73 -34.55 -8.53
N ALA A 96 -6.08 -33.64 -7.79
CA ALA A 96 -6.70 -32.97 -6.66
C ALA A 96 -7.94 -32.14 -7.06
N ALA A 97 -7.88 -31.45 -8.20
CA ALA A 97 -9.01 -30.73 -8.75
C ALA A 97 -10.14 -31.69 -9.20
N GLY A 98 -9.80 -32.86 -9.74
CA GLY A 98 -10.75 -33.91 -10.07
C GLY A 98 -11.49 -34.45 -8.86
N ASP A 99 -10.77 -34.73 -7.77
CA ASP A 99 -11.34 -35.20 -6.50
C ASP A 99 -12.27 -34.14 -5.88
N GLU A 100 -11.86 -32.87 -5.92
CA GLU A 100 -12.68 -31.77 -5.40
C GLU A 100 -13.95 -31.56 -6.25
N LEU A 101 -13.85 -31.68 -7.58
CA LEU A 101 -15.04 -31.65 -8.45
C LEU A 101 -15.99 -32.82 -8.18
N ALA A 102 -15.47 -34.01 -7.90
CA ALA A 102 -16.30 -35.16 -7.51
C ALA A 102 -17.00 -34.92 -6.17
N ARG A 103 -16.29 -34.35 -5.19
CA ARG A 103 -16.84 -33.95 -3.89
C ARG A 103 -17.97 -32.92 -4.06
N LEU A 104 -17.72 -31.85 -4.82
CA LEU A 104 -18.71 -30.80 -5.08
C LEU A 104 -19.93 -31.32 -5.85
N ARG A 105 -19.75 -32.25 -6.79
CA ARG A 105 -20.89 -32.93 -7.46
C ARG A 105 -21.72 -33.73 -6.46
N GLY A 106 -21.08 -34.49 -5.57
CA GLY A 106 -21.79 -35.21 -4.51
C GLY A 106 -22.55 -34.28 -3.56
N GLU A 107 -21.97 -33.14 -3.18
CA GLU A 107 -22.67 -32.13 -2.39
C GLU A 107 -23.84 -31.49 -3.13
N ARG A 108 -23.69 -31.25 -4.43
CA ARG A 108 -24.78 -30.74 -5.29
C ARG A 108 -25.92 -31.75 -5.35
N ASP A 109 -25.62 -33.01 -5.64
CA ASP A 109 -26.64 -34.06 -5.74
C ASP A 109 -27.40 -34.24 -4.42
N LEU A 110 -26.69 -34.19 -3.28
CA LEU A 110 -27.31 -34.18 -1.94
C LEU A 110 -28.17 -32.94 -1.69
N SER A 111 -27.77 -31.78 -2.21
CA SER A 111 -28.56 -30.55 -2.12
C SER A 111 -29.80 -30.62 -3.01
N ASP A 112 -29.67 -31.15 -4.22
CA ASP A 112 -30.77 -31.34 -5.17
C ASP A 112 -31.80 -32.33 -4.60
N GLU A 113 -31.35 -33.41 -3.94
CA GLU A 113 -32.23 -34.36 -3.24
C GLU A 113 -32.97 -33.70 -2.07
N LYS A 114 -32.26 -32.90 -1.26
CA LYS A 114 -32.88 -32.12 -0.17
C LYS A 114 -33.89 -31.12 -0.70
N PHE A 115 -33.55 -30.39 -1.76
CA PHE A 115 -34.46 -29.43 -2.40
C PHE A 115 -35.71 -30.13 -2.94
N GLY A 116 -35.55 -31.27 -3.63
CA GLY A 116 -36.67 -32.07 -4.10
C GLY A 116 -37.56 -32.58 -2.95
N SER A 117 -36.98 -32.94 -1.80
CA SER A 117 -37.75 -33.34 -0.62
C SER A 117 -38.52 -32.18 0.02
N GLU A 118 -37.93 -30.98 0.08
CA GLU A 118 -38.57 -29.78 0.59
C GLU A 118 -39.63 -29.24 -0.38
N LEU A 119 -39.44 -29.39 -1.70
CA LEU A 119 -40.45 -29.06 -2.70
C LEU A 119 -41.71 -29.92 -2.51
N LYS A 120 -41.55 -31.24 -2.38
CA LYS A 120 -42.68 -32.17 -2.09
C LYS A 120 -43.37 -31.83 -0.76
N ARG A 121 -42.59 -31.45 0.25
CA ARG A 121 -43.13 -30.99 1.54
C ARG A 121 -43.92 -29.69 1.39
N SER A 122 -43.41 -28.74 0.60
CA SER A 122 -44.07 -27.47 0.29
C SER A 122 -45.38 -27.70 -0.46
N GLU A 123 -45.38 -28.54 -1.50
CA GLU A 123 -46.60 -28.93 -2.24
C GLU A 123 -47.65 -29.56 -1.32
N THR A 124 -47.22 -30.40 -0.38
CA THR A 124 -48.10 -30.98 0.64
C THR A 124 -48.70 -29.90 1.54
N VAL A 125 -47.89 -28.94 1.99
CA VAL A 125 -48.37 -27.80 2.82
C VAL A 125 -49.31 -26.90 2.03
N VAL A 126 -49.04 -26.63 0.76
CA VAL A 126 -49.94 -25.86 -0.11
C VAL A 126 -51.27 -26.58 -0.27
N SER A 127 -51.26 -27.89 -0.48
CA SER A 127 -52.49 -28.69 -0.58
C SER A 127 -53.30 -28.64 0.72
N GLN A 128 -52.63 -28.76 1.88
CA GLN A 128 -53.26 -28.62 3.20
C GLN A 128 -53.81 -27.21 3.43
N LEU A 129 -53.10 -26.16 3.00
CA LEU A 129 -53.58 -24.78 3.09
C LEU A 129 -54.77 -24.52 2.18
N GLN A 130 -54.79 -25.07 0.96
CA GLN A 130 -55.95 -24.97 0.08
C GLN A 130 -57.18 -25.67 0.67
N GLU A 131 -56.99 -26.83 1.30
CA GLU A 131 -58.06 -27.52 2.01
C GLU A 131 -58.54 -26.71 3.22
N ALA A 132 -57.63 -26.18 4.03
CA ALA A 132 -57.95 -25.30 5.16
C ALA A 132 -58.68 -24.02 4.71
N LEU A 133 -58.31 -23.42 3.58
CA LEU A 133 -59.00 -22.29 3.00
C LEU A 133 -60.42 -22.64 2.56
N LYS A 134 -60.62 -23.80 1.91
CA LYS A 134 -61.97 -24.28 1.55
C LYS A 134 -62.84 -24.46 2.80
N LEU A 135 -62.28 -25.06 3.86
CA LEU A 135 -62.97 -25.23 5.13
C LEU A 135 -63.29 -23.89 5.79
N LYS A 136 -62.34 -22.94 5.77
CA LYS A 136 -62.54 -21.58 6.29
C LYS A 136 -63.68 -20.86 5.56
N THR A 137 -63.68 -20.88 4.22
CA THR A 137 -64.76 -20.27 3.42
C THR A 137 -66.11 -20.92 3.72
N SER A 138 -66.16 -22.24 3.92
CA SER A 138 -67.38 -22.92 4.36
C SER A 138 -67.85 -22.44 5.74
N ALA A 139 -66.93 -22.30 6.70
CA ALA A 139 -67.25 -21.84 8.04
C ALA A 139 -67.69 -20.36 8.08
N GLU A 140 -67.09 -19.50 7.25
CA GLU A 140 -67.50 -18.11 7.07
C GLU A 140 -68.93 -18.00 6.52
N ASN A 141 -69.26 -18.81 5.50
CA ASN A 141 -70.63 -18.88 4.96
C ASN A 141 -71.64 -19.38 6.01
N ASP A 142 -71.28 -20.40 6.80
CA ASP A 142 -72.12 -20.89 7.89
C ASP A 142 -72.32 -19.83 8.98
N LEU A 143 -71.27 -19.05 9.29
CA LEU A 143 -71.35 -17.94 10.24
C LEU A 143 -72.25 -16.83 9.71
N GLU A 144 -72.17 -16.50 8.42
CA GLU A 144 -73.03 -15.51 7.78
C GLU A 144 -74.51 -15.94 7.82
N GLN A 145 -74.80 -17.22 7.56
CA GLN A 145 -76.15 -17.78 7.74
C GLN A 145 -76.63 -17.71 9.20
N ARG A 146 -75.76 -18.02 10.16
CA ARG A 146 -76.10 -17.88 11.59
C ARG A 146 -76.33 -16.44 11.99
N THR A 147 -75.56 -15.51 11.44
CA THR A 147 -75.71 -14.08 11.71
C THR A 147 -77.04 -13.58 11.15
N THR A 148 -77.41 -14.02 9.95
CA THR A 148 -78.70 -13.71 9.32
C THR A 148 -79.87 -14.23 10.17
N SER A 149 -79.83 -15.50 10.56
CA SER A 149 -80.87 -16.08 11.44
C SER A 149 -80.92 -15.45 12.83
N PHE A 150 -79.77 -15.00 13.37
CA PHE A 150 -79.75 -14.24 14.63
C PHE A 150 -80.41 -12.86 14.48
N VAL A 151 -80.17 -12.16 13.37
CA VAL A 151 -80.84 -10.89 13.08
C VAL A 151 -82.35 -11.08 12.95
N GLU A 152 -82.80 -12.13 12.26
CA GLU A 152 -84.21 -12.50 12.17
C GLU A 152 -84.83 -12.78 13.54
N LEU A 153 -84.11 -13.51 14.40
CA LEU A 153 -84.53 -13.78 15.78
C LEU A 153 -84.60 -12.48 16.61
N GLN A 154 -83.65 -11.57 16.43
CA GLN A 154 -83.62 -10.28 17.11
C GLN A 154 -84.77 -9.38 16.66
N THR A 155 -85.13 -9.39 15.36
CA THR A 155 -86.32 -8.69 14.87
C THR A 155 -87.60 -9.27 15.47
N SER A 156 -87.73 -10.60 15.55
CA SER A 156 -88.86 -11.24 16.21
C SER A 156 -88.94 -10.91 17.71
N HIS A 157 -87.80 -10.86 18.41
CA HIS A 157 -87.76 -10.45 19.81
C HIS A 157 -88.24 -9.00 19.99
N ARG A 158 -87.84 -8.10 19.08
CA ARG A 158 -88.29 -6.70 19.11
C ARG A 158 -89.78 -6.56 18.86
N GLU A 159 -90.35 -7.38 17.98
CA GLU A 159 -91.81 -7.43 17.76
C GLU A 159 -92.56 -7.89 19.02
N LEU A 160 -92.03 -8.92 19.71
CA LEU A 160 -92.58 -9.39 20.98
C LEU A 160 -92.47 -8.34 22.09
N GLU A 161 -91.37 -7.59 22.15
CA GLU A 161 -91.23 -6.47 23.10
C GLU A 161 -92.26 -5.37 22.84
N VAL A 162 -92.52 -5.02 21.57
CA VAL A 162 -93.56 -4.07 21.20
C VAL A 162 -94.95 -4.60 21.59
N GLU A 163 -95.20 -5.90 21.43
CA GLU A 163 -96.44 -6.53 21.85
C GLU A 163 -96.61 -6.51 23.38
N ILE A 164 -95.55 -6.82 24.14
CA ILE A 164 -95.54 -6.72 25.61
C ILE A 164 -95.83 -5.28 26.05
N GLU A 165 -95.23 -4.28 25.41
CA GLU A 165 -95.44 -2.88 25.73
C GLU A 165 -96.86 -2.41 25.37
N SER A 166 -97.44 -2.96 24.29
CA SER A 166 -98.86 -2.74 23.95
C SER A 166 -99.82 -3.36 24.98
N LEU A 167 -99.45 -4.50 25.57
CA LEU A 167 -100.21 -5.15 26.64
C LEU A 167 -100.06 -4.38 27.96
N ARG A 168 -98.87 -3.85 28.27
CA ARG A 168 -98.63 -2.97 29.43
C ARG A 168 -99.43 -1.69 29.34
N THR A 169 -99.45 -1.01 28.19
CA THR A 169 -100.26 0.20 28.00
C THR A 169 -101.77 -0.04 28.07
N ARG A 170 -102.23 -1.26 27.72
CA ARG A 170 -103.61 -1.69 27.99
C ARG A 170 -103.88 -1.89 29.48
N LEU A 171 -102.93 -2.48 30.21
CA LEU A 171 -103.01 -2.70 31.66
C LEU A 171 -102.98 -1.37 32.45
N GLU A 172 -102.19 -0.40 31.99
CA GLU A 172 -102.11 0.93 32.59
C GLU A 172 -103.39 1.75 32.37
N LYS A 173 -104.10 1.52 31.25
CA LYS A 173 -105.44 2.09 31.03
C LYS A 173 -106.50 1.50 31.97
N THR A 174 -106.36 0.24 32.38
CA THR A 174 -107.23 -0.36 33.40
C THR A 174 -106.89 0.11 34.82
N ASP A 175 -105.62 0.39 35.14
CA ASP A 175 -105.22 0.95 36.44
C ASP A 175 -105.61 2.42 36.62
N LYS A 176 -105.58 3.22 35.54
CA LYS A 176 -106.07 4.61 35.54
C LYS A 176 -107.59 4.72 35.74
N ALA A 177 -108.36 3.65 35.51
CA ALA A 177 -109.77 3.58 35.88
C ALA A 177 -109.99 3.29 37.39
N SER A 178 -109.00 2.72 38.10
CA SER A 178 -109.02 2.49 39.56
C SER A 178 -108.43 3.66 40.37
N SER A 179 -107.50 4.44 39.82
CA SER A 179 -106.82 5.56 40.51
C SER A 179 -107.66 6.83 40.69
N GLY A 180 -108.85 6.93 40.09
CA GLY A 180 -109.73 8.09 40.18
C GLY A 180 -110.32 8.36 41.58
N TYR A 181 -110.23 7.39 42.49
CA TYR A 181 -110.74 7.52 43.87
C TYR A 181 -109.69 8.00 44.90
N LEU A 182 -108.42 8.18 44.54
CA LEU A 182 -107.34 8.57 45.48
C LEU A 182 -106.80 10.00 45.27
N GLN A 183 -107.07 10.65 44.14
CA GLN A 183 -106.60 12.02 43.88
C GLN A 183 -107.41 13.13 44.59
N THR A 184 -108.48 12.76 45.31
CA THR A 184 -109.23 13.70 46.17
C THR A 184 -108.62 13.85 47.58
N ILE A 185 -107.53 13.12 47.90
CA ILE A 185 -106.95 13.08 49.26
C ILE A 185 -105.61 13.85 49.38
N ASP A 186 -104.83 14.02 48.30
CA ASP A 186 -103.53 14.74 48.38
C ASP A 186 -103.64 16.27 48.29
N ALA A 187 -104.83 16.80 48.02
CA ALA A 187 -105.11 18.25 48.10
C ALA A 187 -105.16 18.79 49.56
N LEU A 188 -104.97 17.92 50.57
CA LEU A 188 -104.98 18.27 52.00
C LEU A 188 -103.64 18.01 52.72
N LYS A 189 -102.51 17.94 51.98
CA LYS A 189 -101.14 18.03 52.53
C LYS A 189 -100.43 19.34 52.16
N ARG A 190 -101.22 20.42 52.14
CA ARG A 190 -100.74 21.72 52.61
C ARG A 190 -100.05 21.56 53.97
N GLN A 191 -99.13 22.49 54.23
CA GLN A 191 -98.67 22.90 55.56
C GLN A 191 -97.79 21.89 56.30
N VAL A 192 -96.47 22.12 56.26
CA VAL A 192 -95.56 22.24 57.43
C VAL A 192 -94.09 22.43 56.95
N GLY A 193 -93.42 23.48 57.44
CA GLY A 193 -91.95 23.65 57.49
C GLY A 193 -91.34 24.54 56.40
N GLU A 194 -91.47 25.87 56.38
CA GLU A 194 -90.83 26.90 57.24
C GLU A 194 -89.28 26.94 57.24
N HIS A 195 -88.77 27.98 56.56
CA HIS A 195 -87.71 28.97 56.90
C HIS A 195 -86.24 28.61 57.21
N GLY A 196 -85.34 29.45 56.66
CA GLY A 196 -83.97 29.68 57.19
C GLY A 196 -83.03 30.54 56.32
N HIS A 197 -83.30 31.86 56.24
CA HIS A 197 -82.40 33.04 56.12
C HIS A 197 -80.88 32.85 55.90
N THR A 198 -80.21 33.45 54.88
CA THR A 198 -79.72 34.86 54.69
C THR A 198 -78.91 35.49 55.83
N VAL A 199 -77.61 35.78 55.60
CA VAL A 199 -76.83 37.00 55.98
C VAL A 199 -75.57 36.96 55.07
N VAL A 200 -75.43 37.77 54.02
CA VAL A 200 -75.11 39.22 53.98
C VAL A 200 -73.63 39.48 54.25
N GLU A 201 -72.89 39.82 53.20
CA GLU A 201 -72.14 41.08 53.03
C GLU A 201 -71.23 40.93 51.80
N THR A 202 -71.72 41.40 50.64
CA THR A 202 -71.39 42.72 50.07
C THR A 202 -69.98 42.73 49.51
N GLU A 203 -69.87 42.47 48.22
CA GLU A 203 -69.64 43.52 47.23
C GLU A 203 -68.14 43.64 46.97
N GLN A 204 -67.70 43.10 45.83
CA GLN A 204 -67.77 43.90 44.61
C GLN A 204 -67.23 45.30 44.88
N LEU A 205 -65.99 45.53 44.50
CA LEU A 205 -65.73 46.19 43.23
C LEU A 205 -64.21 46.11 43.03
N ARG A 206 -63.70 45.37 42.05
CA ARG A 206 -63.94 45.60 40.62
C ARG A 206 -63.67 47.05 40.25
N SER A 207 -62.42 47.45 40.33
CA SER A 207 -61.84 48.41 39.38
C SER A 207 -60.32 48.29 39.52
N ARG A 208 -59.61 47.66 38.59
CA ARG A 208 -59.23 48.30 37.31
C ARG A 208 -58.92 49.76 37.58
N LEU A 209 -57.69 50.22 37.63
CA LEU A 209 -56.54 49.88 36.82
C LEU A 209 -55.31 50.09 37.76
N GLU A 210 -54.15 49.49 37.53
CA GLU A 210 -53.23 49.94 36.47
C GLU A 210 -53.08 51.46 36.53
N VAL A 211 -51.83 51.93 36.47
CA VAL A 211 -51.48 53.35 36.31
C VAL A 211 -51.56 54.12 37.63
N GLU A 212 -50.51 54.67 38.20
CA GLU A 212 -49.13 54.93 37.79
C GLU A 212 -48.49 55.60 39.04
N VAL A 213 -47.22 55.97 38.95
CA VAL A 213 -46.63 57.19 39.54
C VAL A 213 -45.67 56.98 40.73
N GLU A 214 -45.86 56.05 41.66
CA GLU A 214 -45.19 56.23 42.97
C GLU A 214 -43.86 55.53 43.22
N GLN A 215 -43.34 54.71 42.30
CA GLN A 215 -42.08 53.99 42.52
C GLN A 215 -40.94 54.30 41.53
N LEU A 216 -41.17 55.19 40.56
CA LEU A 216 -40.13 55.70 39.64
C LEU A 216 -39.91 57.23 39.78
N ARG A 217 -40.06 57.75 41.01
CA ARG A 217 -39.98 59.18 41.31
C ARG A 217 -39.21 59.57 42.59
N ARG A 218 -38.39 58.67 43.14
CA ARG A 218 -37.69 58.94 44.42
C ARG A 218 -36.17 58.81 44.45
N GLU A 219 -35.49 58.45 43.37
CA GLU A 219 -34.03 58.22 43.47
C GLU A 219 -33.16 58.97 42.44
N LEU A 220 -33.70 59.95 41.71
CA LEU A 220 -32.86 60.89 40.96
C LEU A 220 -33.48 62.29 40.93
N GLU A 221 -32.67 63.27 41.31
CA GLU A 221 -32.90 64.72 41.38
C GLU A 221 -33.64 65.22 42.64
N THR A 222 -33.09 66.11 43.48
CA THR A 222 -31.96 67.02 43.28
C THR A 222 -31.56 67.70 44.60
N GLN A 223 -30.25 67.91 44.74
CA GLN A 223 -29.56 69.12 45.22
C GLN A 223 -29.92 69.74 46.58
N ALA A 224 -28.92 69.90 47.45
CA ALA A 224 -28.22 71.19 47.59
C ALA A 224 -27.12 71.14 48.67
N ASP A 225 -26.09 71.94 48.41
CA ASP A 225 -25.02 72.46 49.30
C ASP A 225 -23.76 71.59 49.47
N ALA A 226 -22.69 71.75 48.67
CA ALA A 226 -21.83 72.91 48.36
C ALA A 226 -20.62 73.07 49.31
N ALA A 227 -19.49 73.46 48.69
CA ALA A 227 -18.16 73.84 49.22
C ALA A 227 -17.16 72.66 49.39
N GLN A 228 -15.94 72.63 48.82
CA GLN A 228 -15.12 73.65 48.16
C GLN A 228 -13.87 72.95 47.58
N SER A 229 -13.80 72.78 46.26
CA SER A 229 -12.89 73.46 45.33
C SER A 229 -11.39 73.14 45.44
N ALA A 230 -10.85 72.70 44.31
CA ALA A 230 -9.46 72.81 43.93
C ALA A 230 -8.98 74.28 43.85
N GLN A 231 -7.65 74.41 43.79
CA GLN A 231 -6.81 75.58 43.43
C GLN A 231 -6.28 76.49 44.54
N GLU A 232 -4.99 76.28 44.85
CA GLU A 232 -3.90 77.26 45.09
C GLU A 232 -2.65 76.38 45.31
N ASN A 233 -1.71 76.10 44.40
CA ASN A 233 -0.91 76.91 43.48
C ASN A 233 -0.23 78.15 44.11
N VAL A 234 1.11 78.09 44.18
CA VAL A 234 2.10 79.20 44.19
C VAL A 234 2.69 79.66 45.54
N ALA A 235 3.35 78.80 46.33
CA ALA A 235 4.14 79.28 47.48
C ALA A 235 5.38 78.47 47.89
N MET A 236 6.05 77.71 47.01
CA MET A 236 7.24 76.97 47.45
C MET A 236 8.28 76.66 46.34
N LEU A 237 8.55 77.64 45.46
CA LEU A 237 9.64 77.57 44.48
C LEU A 237 10.43 78.90 44.33
N THR A 238 10.48 79.73 45.38
CA THR A 238 11.14 81.05 45.30
C THR A 238 11.94 81.42 46.55
N ASP A 239 12.71 80.48 47.14
CA ASP A 239 13.59 80.86 48.27
C ASP A 239 14.84 79.95 48.46
N GLN A 240 15.51 79.56 47.37
CA GLN A 240 16.76 78.78 47.44
C GLN A 240 17.87 79.25 46.49
N LEU A 241 18.01 80.54 46.23
CA LEU A 241 19.14 81.09 45.44
C LEU A 241 19.55 82.50 45.87
N ALA A 242 19.77 82.73 47.17
CA ALA A 242 20.28 84.00 47.69
C ALA A 242 21.33 83.82 48.81
N ASP A 243 22.15 82.77 48.73
CA ASP A 243 23.24 82.50 49.68
C ASP A 243 24.60 82.45 48.94
N ARG A 244 24.89 83.55 48.22
CA ARG A 244 26.02 83.69 47.28
C ARG A 244 26.94 84.88 47.56
N ASP A 245 26.73 85.62 48.65
CA ASP A 245 27.51 86.84 48.97
C ASP A 245 28.59 86.66 50.06
N GLU A 246 28.64 85.52 50.76
CA GLU A 246 29.65 85.29 51.82
C GLU A 246 30.96 84.65 51.29
N SER A 247 31.00 84.27 50.00
CA SER A 247 32.16 83.60 49.37
C SER A 247 33.28 84.55 48.92
N VAL A 248 33.09 85.87 49.02
CA VAL A 248 34.02 86.88 48.47
C VAL A 248 35.17 87.21 49.43
N LEU A 249 35.03 87.00 50.74
CA LEU A 249 36.08 87.31 51.74
C LEU A 249 37.22 86.28 51.84
N ARG A 250 37.12 85.12 51.17
CA ARG A 250 38.17 84.08 51.16
C ARG A 250 39.22 84.25 50.05
N PHE A 251 39.05 85.24 49.16
CA PHE A 251 39.93 85.44 47.99
C PHE A 251 41.27 86.14 48.28
N GLU A 252 41.42 86.82 49.43
CA GLU A 252 42.68 87.55 49.74
C GLU A 252 43.73 86.67 50.45
N GLN A 253 43.31 85.64 51.18
CA GLN A 253 44.25 84.68 51.81
C GLN A 253 44.84 83.67 50.82
N THR A 254 44.21 83.49 49.65
CA THR A 254 44.72 82.66 48.56
C THR A 254 45.88 83.29 47.79
N GLN A 255 46.09 84.61 47.89
CA GLN A 255 47.06 85.30 47.04
C GLN A 255 48.52 85.13 47.50
N VAL A 256 48.77 84.92 48.80
CA VAL A 256 50.12 84.73 49.35
C VAL A 256 50.59 83.27 49.26
N ALA A 257 49.67 82.30 49.21
CA ALA A 257 49.97 80.90 48.94
C ALA A 257 50.38 80.66 47.48
N LEU A 258 49.85 81.45 46.54
CA LEU A 258 50.15 81.32 45.11
C LEU A 258 51.59 81.70 44.74
N GLU A 259 52.24 82.64 45.44
CA GLU A 259 53.62 83.04 45.12
C GLU A 259 54.66 81.98 45.51
N THR A 260 54.42 81.22 46.59
CA THR A 260 55.28 80.07 46.97
C THR A 260 55.00 78.82 46.14
N GLU A 261 53.78 78.70 45.61
CA GLU A 261 53.40 77.67 44.66
C GLU A 261 54.05 77.91 43.27
N ILE A 262 54.21 79.16 42.82
CA ILE A 262 54.86 79.49 41.53
C ILE A 262 56.33 79.04 41.49
N GLU A 263 57.08 79.20 42.58
CA GLU A 263 58.51 78.84 42.62
C GLU A 263 58.71 77.30 42.67
N GLN A 264 57.81 76.58 43.35
CA GLN A 264 57.76 75.12 43.27
C GLN A 264 57.31 74.63 41.90
N LEU A 265 56.32 75.29 41.28
CA LEU A 265 55.83 74.99 39.93
C LEU A 265 56.92 75.16 38.86
N GLN A 266 57.86 76.10 39.01
CA GLN A 266 58.99 76.24 38.09
C GLN A 266 59.97 75.06 38.16
N GLN A 267 60.25 74.54 39.36
CA GLN A 267 61.09 73.34 39.49
C GLN A 267 60.39 72.06 39.01
N THR A 268 59.07 71.93 39.21
CA THR A 268 58.30 70.83 38.61
C THR A 268 58.16 70.96 37.10
N LEU A 269 58.13 72.18 36.54
CA LEU A 269 58.02 72.40 35.10
C LEU A 269 59.30 71.96 34.37
N ASP A 270 60.48 72.22 34.91
CA ASP A 270 61.76 71.78 34.31
C ASP A 270 61.94 70.26 34.42
N ALA A 271 61.51 69.65 35.54
CA ALA A 271 61.46 68.19 35.68
C ALA A 271 60.40 67.55 34.76
N GLN A 272 59.26 68.21 34.58
CA GLN A 272 58.22 67.79 33.63
C GLN A 272 58.68 67.92 32.19
N ALA A 273 59.44 68.96 31.82
CA ALA A 273 59.97 69.10 30.47
C ALA A 273 60.91 67.94 30.11
N SER A 274 61.82 67.55 31.03
CA SER A 274 62.71 66.41 30.84
C SER A 274 61.96 65.07 30.79
N ALA A 275 60.96 64.87 31.67
CA ALA A 275 60.09 63.70 31.62
C ALA A 275 59.20 63.66 30.35
N THR A 276 58.83 64.82 29.82
CA THR A 276 58.05 64.96 28.59
C THR A 276 58.88 64.59 27.37
N ASP A 277 60.15 65.00 27.29
CA ASP A 277 61.04 64.60 26.19
C ASP A 277 61.34 63.09 26.20
N GLN A 278 61.51 62.50 27.39
CA GLN A 278 61.69 61.06 27.54
C GLN A 278 60.40 60.29 27.19
N SER A 279 59.24 60.80 27.60
CA SER A 279 57.91 60.29 27.22
C SER A 279 57.65 60.43 25.72
N GLN A 280 58.01 61.55 25.09
CA GLN A 280 57.89 61.74 23.64
C GLN A 280 58.77 60.79 22.85
N SER A 281 60.00 60.51 23.32
CA SER A 281 60.87 59.51 22.71
C SER A 281 60.32 58.08 22.85
N GLN A 282 59.77 57.72 24.01
CA GLN A 282 59.08 56.45 24.20
C GLN A 282 57.81 56.37 23.35
N ASN A 283 56.98 57.41 23.33
CA ASN A 283 55.78 57.49 22.51
C ASN A 283 56.09 57.40 21.02
N ALA A 284 57.18 58.01 20.54
CA ALA A 284 57.63 57.87 19.16
C ALA A 284 58.00 56.41 18.81
N LYS A 285 58.64 55.69 19.72
CA LYS A 285 58.90 54.25 19.55
C LYS A 285 57.61 53.44 19.59
N THR A 286 56.73 53.69 20.55
CA THR A 286 55.42 53.02 20.66
C THR A 286 54.57 53.25 19.42
N ILE A 287 54.53 54.47 18.88
CA ILE A 287 53.84 54.82 17.64
C ILE A 287 54.45 54.08 16.43
N ALA A 288 55.77 53.90 16.39
CA ALA A 288 56.42 53.13 15.32
C ALA A 288 56.02 51.64 15.37
N THR A 289 56.06 51.00 16.55
CA THR A 289 55.58 49.62 16.73
C THR A 289 54.09 49.48 16.44
N LEU A 290 53.25 50.42 16.89
CA LEU A 290 51.82 50.41 16.59
C LEU A 290 51.54 50.59 15.10
N ARG A 291 52.35 51.36 14.36
CA ARG A 291 52.22 51.47 12.90
C ARG A 291 52.57 50.16 12.19
N GLU A 292 53.56 49.43 12.69
CA GLU A 292 53.93 48.12 12.17
C GLU A 292 52.86 47.06 12.49
N GLU A 293 52.29 47.09 13.70
CA GLU A 293 51.12 46.27 14.07
C GLU A 293 49.88 46.63 13.25
N VAL A 294 49.61 47.92 13.00
CA VAL A 294 48.50 48.34 12.12
C VAL A 294 48.75 47.90 10.68
N ALA A 295 49.99 47.92 10.19
CA ALA A 295 50.32 47.45 8.85
C ALA A 295 50.13 45.93 8.71
N THR A 296 50.55 45.15 9.71
CA THR A 296 50.35 43.69 9.74
C THR A 296 48.87 43.34 9.92
N LEU A 297 48.13 44.04 10.77
CA LEU A 297 46.68 43.87 10.91
C LEU A 297 45.93 44.22 9.61
N ARG A 298 46.34 45.25 8.88
CA ARG A 298 45.77 45.57 7.57
C ARG A 298 46.03 44.48 6.54
N SER A 299 47.26 43.96 6.49
CA SER A 299 47.58 42.83 5.59
C SER A 299 46.80 41.57 5.95
N ASN A 300 46.63 41.27 7.24
CA ASN A 300 45.80 40.16 7.70
C ASN A 300 44.31 40.39 7.39
N HIS A 301 43.83 41.63 7.49
CA HIS A 301 42.46 41.98 7.15
C HIS A 301 42.21 41.86 5.65
N GLU A 302 43.13 42.30 4.79
CA GLU A 302 43.04 42.08 3.34
C GLU A 302 43.04 40.59 2.98
N ALA A 303 43.90 39.79 3.63
CA ALA A 303 43.89 38.33 3.43
C ALA A 303 42.56 37.69 3.90
N ALA A 304 42.00 38.16 5.01
CA ALA A 304 40.70 37.72 5.51
C ALA A 304 39.56 38.15 4.58
N ASP A 305 39.58 39.37 4.03
CA ASP A 305 38.59 39.86 3.07
C ASP A 305 38.66 39.09 1.74
N GLN A 306 39.87 38.71 1.32
CA GLN A 306 40.07 37.85 0.14
C GLN A 306 39.47 36.46 0.38
N SER A 307 39.75 35.85 1.53
CA SER A 307 39.17 34.55 1.92
C SER A 307 37.65 34.63 2.07
N LEU A 308 37.13 35.73 2.62
CA LEU A 308 35.69 35.99 2.74
C LEU A 308 35.05 36.05 1.35
N LYS A 309 35.65 36.77 0.39
CA LYS A 309 35.16 36.82 -1.00
C LYS A 309 35.15 35.44 -1.63
N GLU A 310 36.21 34.65 -1.46
CA GLU A 310 36.28 33.28 -1.98
C GLU A 310 35.16 32.41 -1.39
N THR A 311 34.95 32.44 -0.06
CA THR A 311 33.84 31.72 0.58
C THR A 311 32.48 32.22 0.14
N GLN A 312 32.34 33.53 -0.14
CA GLN A 312 31.10 34.10 -0.64
C GLN A 312 30.80 33.63 -2.07
N THR A 313 31.80 33.54 -2.95
CA THR A 313 31.64 32.91 -4.27
C THR A 313 31.29 31.42 -4.17
N ASP A 314 31.92 30.68 -3.27
CA ASP A 314 31.62 29.25 -3.07
C ASP A 314 30.19 29.06 -2.53
N LEU A 315 29.73 29.96 -1.65
CA LEU A 315 28.37 29.95 -1.14
C LEU A 315 27.35 30.28 -2.24
N VAL A 316 27.65 31.23 -3.13
CA VAL A 316 26.80 31.54 -4.29
C VAL A 316 26.71 30.33 -5.23
N ALA A 317 27.82 29.67 -5.53
CA ALA A 317 27.82 28.45 -6.34
C ALA A 317 27.00 27.32 -5.69
N ARG A 318 27.10 27.13 -4.38
CA ARG A 318 26.25 26.17 -3.65
C ARG A 318 24.77 26.55 -3.66
N CYS A 319 24.44 27.84 -3.63
CA CYS A 319 23.06 28.29 -3.75
C CYS A 319 22.51 28.00 -5.16
N GLU A 320 23.31 28.21 -6.20
CA GLU A 320 22.95 27.85 -7.58
C GLU A 320 22.74 26.34 -7.74
N ASP A 321 23.60 25.51 -7.14
CA ASP A 321 23.43 24.06 -7.11
C ASP A 321 22.14 23.65 -6.37
N LEU A 322 21.85 24.29 -5.22
CA LEU A 322 20.63 24.04 -4.47
C LEU A 322 19.37 24.44 -5.24
N ASP A 323 19.42 25.54 -5.98
CA ASP A 323 18.30 25.97 -6.83
C ASP A 323 18.12 25.02 -8.02
N SER A 324 19.20 24.48 -8.61
CA SER A 324 19.11 23.43 -9.62
C SER A 324 18.50 22.13 -9.06
N ILE A 325 18.88 21.73 -7.85
CA ILE A 325 18.28 20.58 -7.15
C ILE A 325 16.79 20.83 -6.85
N ARG A 326 16.41 22.07 -6.48
CA ARG A 326 15.01 22.44 -6.25
C ARG A 326 14.20 22.36 -7.54
N GLU A 327 14.72 22.87 -8.65
CA GLU A 327 14.07 22.75 -9.96
C GLU A 327 13.87 21.28 -10.35
N SER A 328 14.90 20.45 -10.18
CA SER A 328 14.80 19.00 -10.44
C SER A 328 13.77 18.33 -9.53
N ASN A 329 13.70 18.70 -8.25
CA ASN A 329 12.69 18.18 -7.32
C ASN A 329 11.27 18.62 -7.70
N VAL A 330 11.08 19.85 -8.16
CA VAL A 330 9.77 20.32 -8.66
C VAL A 330 9.37 19.54 -9.91
N GLU A 331 10.32 19.26 -10.80
CA GLU A 331 10.07 18.47 -12.02
C GLU A 331 9.77 16.99 -11.70
N LEU A 332 10.46 16.40 -10.72
CA LEU A 332 10.16 15.06 -10.22
C LEU A 332 8.81 15.01 -9.51
N GLN A 333 8.48 16.02 -8.70
CA GLN A 333 7.19 16.11 -8.04
C GLN A 333 6.05 16.23 -9.05
N SER A 334 6.24 17.05 -10.11
CA SER A 334 5.32 17.13 -11.24
C SER A 334 5.09 15.77 -11.92
N LYS A 335 6.15 14.96 -12.09
CA LYS A 335 6.04 13.60 -12.66
C LYS A 335 5.33 12.64 -11.70
N ILE A 336 5.58 12.74 -10.40
CA ILE A 336 4.88 11.95 -9.37
C ILE A 336 3.38 12.28 -9.38
N ASP A 337 3.02 13.56 -9.43
CA ASP A 337 1.63 14.00 -9.47
C ASP A 337 0.94 13.52 -10.76
N ALA A 338 1.63 13.59 -11.91
CA ALA A 338 1.13 13.06 -13.17
C ALA A 338 0.92 11.53 -13.14
N MET A 339 1.86 10.78 -12.55
CA MET A 339 1.72 9.33 -12.36
C MET A 339 0.58 9.00 -11.39
N ALA A 340 0.39 9.79 -10.33
CA ALA A 340 -0.71 9.61 -9.38
C ALA A 340 -2.08 9.80 -10.06
N ILE A 341 -2.20 10.79 -10.95
CA ILE A 341 -3.42 10.97 -11.78
C ILE A 341 -3.63 9.75 -12.69
N GLN A 342 -2.58 9.24 -13.32
CA GLN A 342 -2.67 8.06 -14.18
C GLN A 342 -3.10 6.79 -13.41
N ILE A 343 -2.59 6.61 -12.19
CA ILE A 343 -2.99 5.52 -11.30
C ILE A 343 -4.47 5.67 -10.90
N ALA A 344 -4.92 6.89 -10.62
CA ALA A 344 -6.33 7.16 -10.32
C ALA A 344 -7.25 6.80 -11.50
N GLU A 345 -6.90 7.21 -12.73
CA GLU A 345 -7.64 6.84 -13.95
C GLU A 345 -7.66 5.32 -14.19
N GLN A 346 -6.53 4.64 -13.95
CA GLN A 346 -6.48 3.18 -14.10
C GLN A 346 -7.32 2.46 -13.04
N ASN A 347 -7.36 2.97 -11.80
CA ASN A 347 -8.21 2.42 -10.75
C ASN A 347 -9.70 2.61 -11.08
N GLU A 348 -10.08 3.76 -11.62
CA GLU A 348 -11.45 4.02 -12.09
C GLU A 348 -11.83 3.06 -13.24
N GLN A 349 -10.90 2.78 -14.17
CA GLN A 349 -11.11 1.77 -15.21
C GLN A 349 -11.25 0.34 -14.65
N ILE A 350 -10.53 0.00 -13.58
CA ILE A 350 -10.64 -1.30 -12.91
C ILE A 350 -12.00 -1.43 -12.22
N GLU A 351 -12.48 -0.40 -11.52
CA GLU A 351 -13.82 -0.39 -10.91
C GLU A 351 -14.91 -0.58 -11.97
N LEU A 352 -14.81 0.14 -13.09
CA LEU A 352 -15.75 0.02 -14.21
C LEU A 352 -15.73 -1.40 -14.82
N PHE A 353 -14.55 -2.04 -14.85
CA PHE A 353 -14.43 -3.43 -15.31
C PHE A 353 -15.01 -4.44 -14.30
N GLU A 354 -14.88 -4.19 -13.00
CA GLU A 354 -15.50 -5.00 -11.95
C GLU A 354 -17.03 -4.86 -11.97
N GLU A 355 -17.57 -3.66 -12.16
CA GLU A 355 -19.00 -3.44 -12.36
C GLU A 355 -19.52 -4.18 -13.59
N MET A 356 -18.86 -4.05 -14.75
CA MET A 356 -19.23 -4.83 -15.95
C MET A 356 -19.15 -6.35 -15.71
N LYS A 357 -18.23 -6.82 -14.89
CA LYS A 357 -18.12 -8.25 -14.55
C LYS A 357 -19.25 -8.71 -13.63
N ILE A 358 -19.69 -7.86 -12.70
CA ILE A 358 -20.87 -8.09 -11.87
C ILE A 358 -22.10 -8.17 -12.76
N GLU A 359 -22.36 -7.16 -13.60
CA GLU A 359 -23.49 -7.15 -14.53
C GLU A 359 -23.49 -8.39 -15.44
N ARG A 360 -22.33 -8.80 -15.96
CA ARG A 360 -22.21 -10.02 -16.77
C ARG A 360 -22.54 -11.27 -15.96
N ASN A 361 -22.15 -11.36 -14.70
CA ASN A 361 -22.46 -12.51 -13.85
C ASN A 361 -23.95 -12.53 -13.46
N GLU A 362 -24.54 -11.36 -13.22
CA GLU A 362 -25.99 -11.21 -13.02
C GLU A 362 -26.74 -11.65 -14.27
N LEU A 363 -26.35 -11.16 -15.46
CA LEU A 363 -26.92 -11.60 -16.73
C LEU A 363 -26.77 -13.11 -16.93
N ALA A 364 -25.63 -13.70 -16.58
CA ALA A 364 -25.43 -15.15 -16.69
C ALA A 364 -26.35 -15.93 -15.73
N THR A 365 -26.58 -15.38 -14.53
CA THR A 365 -27.51 -15.96 -13.55
C THR A 365 -28.95 -15.86 -14.03
N ASP A 366 -29.34 -14.71 -14.57
CA ASP A 366 -30.64 -14.49 -15.20
C ASP A 366 -30.85 -15.44 -16.37
N LEU A 367 -29.85 -15.62 -17.24
CA LEU A 367 -29.91 -16.53 -18.38
C LEU A 367 -30.04 -17.99 -17.94
N GLN A 368 -29.40 -18.36 -16.83
CA GLN A 368 -29.52 -19.70 -16.25
C GLN A 368 -30.88 -19.91 -15.57
N SER A 369 -31.42 -18.90 -14.91
CA SER A 369 -32.77 -18.94 -14.35
C SER A 369 -33.83 -19.04 -15.45
N ALA A 370 -33.66 -18.27 -16.54
CA ALA A 370 -34.51 -18.32 -17.73
C ALA A 370 -34.41 -19.69 -18.41
N ALA A 371 -33.21 -20.26 -18.55
CA ALA A 371 -33.03 -21.61 -19.09
C ALA A 371 -33.71 -22.68 -18.22
N SER A 372 -33.67 -22.54 -16.90
CA SER A 372 -34.32 -23.45 -15.96
C SER A 372 -35.85 -23.33 -16.04
N SER A 373 -36.38 -22.10 -16.06
CA SER A 373 -37.80 -21.83 -16.26
C SER A 373 -38.31 -22.35 -17.62
N LEU A 374 -37.49 -22.24 -18.67
CA LEU A 374 -37.84 -22.74 -20.01
C LEU A 374 -37.78 -24.28 -20.06
N ALA A 375 -36.91 -24.92 -19.28
CA ALA A 375 -36.90 -26.37 -19.10
C ALA A 375 -38.14 -26.86 -18.33
N GLU A 376 -38.54 -26.15 -17.28
CA GLU A 376 -39.78 -26.43 -16.53
C GLU A 376 -41.02 -26.24 -17.41
N GLN A 377 -41.08 -25.16 -18.20
CA GLN A 377 -42.17 -24.94 -19.17
C GLN A 377 -42.24 -26.05 -20.22
N ARG A 378 -41.09 -26.54 -20.70
CA ARG A 378 -41.05 -27.69 -21.62
C ARG A 378 -41.54 -28.97 -20.95
N SER A 379 -41.14 -29.23 -19.71
CA SER A 379 -41.63 -30.40 -18.96
C SER A 379 -43.13 -30.32 -18.69
N MET A 380 -43.66 -29.13 -18.36
CA MET A 380 -45.10 -28.91 -18.23
C MET A 380 -45.82 -29.09 -19.56
N LEU A 381 -45.28 -28.59 -20.67
CA LEU A 381 -45.86 -28.81 -22.00
C LEU A 381 -45.89 -30.29 -22.36
N GLU A 382 -44.81 -31.03 -22.12
CA GLU A 382 -44.73 -32.46 -22.38
C GLU A 382 -45.73 -33.25 -21.50
N SER A 383 -45.90 -32.87 -20.24
CA SER A 383 -46.93 -33.42 -19.36
C SER A 383 -48.35 -33.09 -19.84
N ARG A 384 -48.58 -31.87 -20.34
CA ARG A 384 -49.89 -31.44 -20.86
C ARG A 384 -50.20 -32.11 -22.20
N GLU A 385 -49.20 -32.30 -23.05
CA GLU A 385 -49.33 -33.07 -24.29
C GLU A 385 -49.68 -34.53 -24.00
N ALA A 386 -49.03 -35.15 -23.01
CA ALA A 386 -49.38 -36.49 -22.56
C ALA A 386 -50.81 -36.58 -21.98
N GLU A 387 -51.23 -35.57 -21.19
CA GLU A 387 -52.60 -35.48 -20.66
C GLU A 387 -53.63 -35.28 -21.77
N VAL A 388 -53.34 -34.44 -22.76
CA VAL A 388 -54.20 -34.24 -23.93
C VAL A 388 -54.33 -35.52 -24.75
N GLU A 389 -53.24 -36.27 -24.92
CA GLU A 389 -53.27 -37.55 -25.64
C GLU A 389 -54.06 -38.61 -24.86
N GLN A 390 -53.96 -38.63 -23.53
CA GLN A 390 -54.78 -39.48 -22.67
C GLN A 390 -56.27 -39.09 -22.74
N LEU A 391 -56.58 -37.79 -22.69
CA LEU A 391 -57.95 -37.29 -22.82
C LEU A 391 -58.53 -37.58 -24.20
N ARG A 392 -57.72 -37.52 -25.27
CA ARG A 392 -58.13 -37.95 -26.62
C ARG A 392 -58.46 -39.43 -26.66
N ALA A 393 -57.60 -40.28 -26.09
CA ALA A 393 -57.87 -41.72 -26.00
C ALA A 393 -59.17 -42.02 -25.22
N GLN A 394 -59.40 -41.32 -24.10
CA GLN A 394 -60.65 -41.44 -23.33
C GLN A 394 -61.86 -40.93 -24.12
N PHE A 395 -61.70 -39.85 -24.89
CA PHE A 395 -62.76 -39.33 -25.74
C PHE A 395 -63.12 -40.31 -26.85
N ASP A 396 -62.14 -40.94 -27.49
CA ASP A 396 -62.36 -41.97 -28.52
C ASP A 396 -63.07 -43.20 -27.92
N GLU A 397 -62.71 -43.60 -26.70
CA GLU A 397 -63.36 -44.70 -25.97
C GLU A 397 -64.81 -44.36 -25.59
N LEU A 398 -65.06 -43.14 -25.10
CA LEU A 398 -66.41 -42.65 -24.81
C LEU A 398 -67.25 -42.54 -26.09
N GLN A 399 -66.65 -42.11 -27.21
CA GLN A 399 -67.32 -42.05 -28.50
C GLN A 399 -67.68 -43.44 -29.02
N HIS A 400 -66.80 -44.44 -28.82
CA HIS A 400 -67.09 -45.84 -29.11
C HIS A 400 -68.22 -46.38 -28.22
N HIS A 401 -68.21 -46.07 -26.92
CA HIS A 401 -69.29 -46.44 -26.01
C HIS A 401 -70.62 -45.78 -26.40
N LEU A 402 -70.61 -44.51 -26.79
CA LEU A 402 -71.81 -43.81 -27.27
C LEU A 402 -72.36 -44.45 -28.54
N ALA A 403 -71.50 -44.80 -29.50
CA ALA A 403 -71.90 -45.51 -30.71
C ALA A 403 -72.51 -46.89 -30.40
N THR A 404 -71.93 -47.61 -29.43
CA THR A 404 -72.42 -48.93 -28.99
C THR A 404 -73.77 -48.83 -28.28
N SER A 405 -73.91 -47.90 -27.34
CA SER A 405 -75.17 -47.64 -26.63
C SER A 405 -76.25 -47.11 -27.56
N SER A 406 -75.90 -46.27 -28.54
CA SER A 406 -76.83 -45.81 -29.58
C SER A 406 -77.34 -46.97 -30.42
N LYS A 407 -76.47 -47.93 -30.77
CA LYS A 407 -76.86 -49.14 -31.50
C LYS A 407 -77.80 -50.01 -30.66
N GLN A 408 -77.50 -50.22 -29.38
CA GLN A 408 -78.37 -50.96 -28.45
C GLN A 408 -79.72 -50.26 -28.27
N THR A 409 -79.74 -48.93 -28.22
CA THR A 409 -80.99 -48.16 -28.11
C THR A 409 -81.85 -48.33 -29.37
N ALA A 410 -81.23 -48.32 -30.56
CA ALA A 410 -81.94 -48.59 -31.82
C ALA A 410 -82.49 -50.02 -31.89
N GLU A 411 -81.74 -51.02 -31.41
CA GLU A 411 -82.20 -52.42 -31.32
C GLU A 411 -83.37 -52.56 -30.33
N MET A 412 -83.30 -51.91 -29.17
CA MET A 412 -84.39 -51.87 -28.19
C MET A 412 -85.64 -51.14 -28.73
N GLN A 413 -85.46 -50.06 -29.50
CA GLN A 413 -86.54 -49.35 -30.17
C GLN A 413 -87.26 -50.26 -31.17
N GLN A 414 -86.50 -51.01 -31.99
CA GLN A 414 -87.05 -51.98 -32.95
C GLN A 414 -87.78 -53.14 -32.24
N GLN A 415 -87.26 -53.58 -31.08
CA GLN A 415 -87.92 -54.59 -30.25
C GLN A 415 -89.23 -54.06 -29.66
N ASN A 416 -89.27 -52.80 -29.20
CA ASN A 416 -90.49 -52.16 -28.72
C ASN A 416 -91.53 -51.97 -29.83
N GLU A 417 -91.12 -51.62 -31.05
CA GLU A 417 -92.02 -51.55 -32.21
C GLU A 417 -92.60 -52.93 -32.54
N SER A 418 -91.78 -53.98 -32.48
CA SER A 418 -92.23 -55.37 -32.65
C SER A 418 -93.24 -55.79 -31.57
N LEU A 419 -92.94 -55.51 -30.30
CA LEU A 419 -93.86 -55.79 -29.19
C LEU A 419 -95.16 -55.00 -29.31
N THR A 420 -95.09 -53.73 -29.72
CA THR A 420 -96.28 -52.89 -29.99
C THR A 420 -97.13 -53.48 -31.12
N GLY A 421 -96.49 -53.99 -32.18
CA GLY A 421 -97.17 -54.73 -33.24
C GLY A 421 -97.83 -56.02 -32.77
N VAL A 422 -97.21 -56.76 -31.84
CA VAL A 422 -97.80 -57.95 -31.21
C VAL A 422 -98.98 -57.56 -30.31
N MET A 423 -98.88 -56.48 -29.54
CA MET A 423 -100.01 -55.99 -28.73
C MET A 423 -101.19 -55.59 -29.61
N GLY A 424 -100.96 -54.85 -30.70
CA GLY A 424 -102.03 -54.47 -31.64
C GLY A 424 -102.75 -55.68 -32.26
N LYS A 425 -102.02 -56.79 -32.52
CA LYS A 425 -102.64 -58.06 -32.95
C LYS A 425 -103.47 -58.71 -31.85
N ARG A 426 -103.04 -58.63 -30.59
CA ARG A 426 -103.80 -59.14 -29.43
C ARG A 426 -105.04 -58.29 -29.18
N ASP A 427 -104.96 -56.97 -29.32
CA ASP A 427 -106.11 -56.06 -29.20
C ASP A 427 -107.15 -56.33 -30.30
N GLN A 428 -106.71 -56.59 -31.53
CA GLN A 428 -107.60 -57.06 -32.60
C GLN A 428 -108.25 -58.41 -32.29
N ALA A 429 -107.51 -59.35 -31.70
CA ALA A 429 -108.07 -60.65 -31.28
C ALA A 429 -109.07 -60.50 -30.13
N ILE A 430 -108.82 -59.59 -29.18
CA ILE A 430 -109.76 -59.24 -28.10
C ILE A 430 -111.03 -58.62 -28.68
N ALA A 431 -110.91 -57.70 -29.64
CA ALA A 431 -112.07 -57.11 -30.32
C ALA A 431 -112.89 -58.15 -31.10
N GLN A 432 -112.23 -59.14 -31.72
CA GLN A 432 -112.91 -60.27 -32.36
C GLN A 432 -113.63 -61.16 -31.36
N LEU A 433 -113.02 -61.46 -30.20
CA LEU A 433 -113.65 -62.21 -29.12
C LEU A 433 -114.83 -61.45 -28.51
N GLN A 434 -114.73 -60.12 -28.34
CA GLN A 434 -115.84 -59.27 -27.91
C GLN A 434 -117.00 -59.29 -28.91
N SER A 435 -116.71 -59.30 -30.21
CA SER A 435 -117.73 -59.48 -31.26
C SER A 435 -118.39 -60.86 -31.20
N GLN A 436 -117.64 -61.93 -30.91
CA GLN A 436 -118.20 -63.27 -30.69
C GLN A 436 -119.08 -63.33 -29.44
N VAL A 437 -118.70 -62.66 -28.35
CA VAL A 437 -119.52 -62.54 -27.13
C VAL A 437 -120.83 -61.81 -27.43
N ALA A 438 -120.78 -60.72 -28.21
CA ALA A 438 -121.99 -60.01 -28.64
C ALA A 438 -122.91 -60.89 -29.53
N GLN A 439 -122.33 -61.71 -30.41
CA GLN A 439 -123.09 -62.68 -31.20
C GLN A 439 -123.70 -63.79 -30.34
N LEU A 440 -123.01 -64.25 -29.30
CA LEU A 440 -123.55 -65.22 -28.34
C LEU A 440 -124.65 -64.60 -27.46
N GLN A 441 -124.54 -63.33 -27.10
CA GLN A 441 -125.61 -62.57 -26.42
C GLN A 441 -126.85 -62.42 -27.31
N ALA A 442 -126.69 -62.18 -28.61
CA ALA A 442 -127.79 -62.15 -29.56
C ALA A 442 -128.48 -63.53 -29.71
N LYS A 443 -127.71 -64.63 -29.75
CA LYS A 443 -128.25 -66.00 -29.73
C LYS A 443 -128.96 -66.33 -28.42
N LEU A 444 -128.50 -65.80 -27.28
CA LEU A 444 -129.18 -65.93 -25.99
C LEU A 444 -130.51 -65.17 -25.98
N GLN A 445 -130.58 -64.02 -26.65
CA GLN A 445 -131.82 -63.26 -26.88
C GLN A 445 -132.82 -64.03 -27.77
N GLU A 446 -132.36 -64.67 -28.86
CA GLU A 446 -133.21 -65.56 -29.67
C GLU A 446 -133.75 -66.74 -28.86
N ALA A 447 -132.92 -67.39 -28.04
CA ALA A 447 -133.37 -68.44 -27.12
C ALA A 447 -134.37 -67.93 -26.07
N SER A 448 -134.25 -66.67 -25.64
CA SER A 448 -135.24 -66.01 -24.77
C SER A 448 -136.57 -65.78 -25.49
N THR A 449 -136.56 -65.41 -26.76
CA THR A 449 -137.82 -65.26 -27.54
C THR A 449 -138.52 -66.59 -27.80
N GLU A 450 -137.76 -67.69 -27.95
CA GLU A 450 -138.31 -69.05 -28.04
C GLU A 450 -138.94 -69.51 -26.70
N LYS A 451 -138.32 -69.11 -25.57
CA LYS A 451 -138.88 -69.28 -24.22
C LYS A 451 -140.19 -68.50 -24.05
N ASP A 452 -140.28 -67.27 -24.54
CA ASP A 452 -141.49 -66.45 -24.44
C ASP A 452 -142.67 -67.05 -25.23
N ARG A 453 -142.39 -67.75 -26.34
CA ARG A 453 -143.38 -68.51 -27.11
C ARG A 453 -143.96 -69.69 -26.32
N MET A 454 -143.13 -70.37 -25.52
CA MET A 454 -143.57 -71.42 -24.58
C MET A 454 -144.34 -70.84 -23.38
N VAL A 455 -144.02 -69.62 -22.96
CA VAL A 455 -144.74 -68.89 -21.89
C VAL A 455 -146.16 -68.51 -22.33
N GLN A 456 -146.36 -68.08 -23.59
CA GLN A 456 -147.71 -67.79 -24.12
C GLN A 456 -148.62 -69.04 -24.18
N GLN A 457 -148.04 -70.22 -24.41
CA GLN A 457 -148.76 -71.49 -24.33
C GLN A 457 -149.19 -71.80 -22.87
N ARG A 458 -148.37 -71.40 -21.88
CA ARG A 458 -148.63 -71.50 -20.44
C ARG A 458 -149.65 -70.46 -19.95
N GLU A 459 -149.70 -69.26 -20.53
CA GLU A 459 -150.63 -68.18 -20.19
C GLU A 459 -152.10 -68.53 -20.48
N SER A 460 -152.38 -69.37 -21.48
CA SER A 460 -153.73 -69.87 -21.75
C SER A 460 -154.30 -70.75 -20.63
N LEU A 461 -153.45 -71.50 -19.94
CA LEU A 461 -153.78 -72.32 -18.77
C LEU A 461 -153.75 -71.50 -17.47
N THR A 462 -153.02 -70.38 -17.45
CA THR A 462 -152.87 -69.48 -16.29
C THR A 462 -154.05 -68.49 -16.14
N LYS A 463 -154.80 -68.21 -17.21
CA LYS A 463 -156.09 -67.47 -17.14
C LYS A 463 -157.13 -68.11 -16.19
N SER A 464 -157.00 -69.40 -15.88
CA SER A 464 -157.85 -70.10 -14.90
C SER A 464 -157.37 -69.93 -13.45
N VAL A 465 -156.16 -69.43 -13.23
CA VAL A 465 -155.57 -69.15 -11.90
C VAL A 465 -155.69 -67.66 -11.54
N ALA A 466 -155.86 -66.80 -12.55
CA ALA A 466 -156.02 -65.35 -12.46
C ALA A 466 -157.18 -64.83 -11.56
N GLU A 467 -158.10 -65.68 -11.09
CA GLU A 467 -159.14 -65.28 -10.13
C GLU A 467 -158.73 -65.44 -8.66
N ARG A 468 -157.67 -66.20 -8.36
CA ARG A 468 -157.22 -66.45 -6.97
C ARG A 468 -156.05 -65.57 -6.54
N ASP A 469 -155.29 -65.01 -7.47
CA ASP A 469 -154.05 -64.26 -7.18
C ASP A 469 -154.26 -62.74 -6.99
N GLN A 470 -155.49 -62.24 -7.14
CA GLN A 470 -155.88 -60.85 -6.79
C GLN A 470 -155.70 -60.55 -5.29
N VAL A 471 -155.53 -61.58 -4.45
CA VAL A 471 -155.32 -61.49 -2.99
C VAL A 471 -153.83 -61.45 -2.61
N VAL A 472 -152.90 -61.71 -3.52
CA VAL A 472 -151.45 -61.53 -3.29
C VAL A 472 -151.01 -60.06 -3.34
N ALA A 473 -151.77 -59.14 -3.92
CA ALA A 473 -151.25 -57.81 -4.28
C ALA A 473 -151.08 -56.76 -3.14
N LYS A 474 -151.64 -56.96 -1.94
CA LYS A 474 -151.62 -55.94 -0.86
C LYS A 474 -150.54 -56.09 0.22
N LEU A 475 -149.84 -57.23 0.29
CA LEU A 475 -148.86 -57.50 1.36
C LEU A 475 -147.39 -57.56 0.89
N GLN A 476 -147.13 -57.50 -0.43
CA GLN A 476 -145.77 -57.58 -0.99
C GLN A 476 -145.09 -56.21 -1.22
N GLN A 477 -145.83 -55.10 -1.10
CA GLN A 477 -145.30 -53.74 -1.32
C GLN A 477 -144.32 -53.25 -0.23
N GLN A 478 -144.17 -53.97 0.89
CA GLN A 478 -143.37 -53.52 2.05
C GLN A 478 -142.01 -54.24 2.21
N VAL A 479 -141.61 -55.16 1.31
CA VAL A 479 -140.38 -55.98 1.51
C VAL A 479 -139.24 -55.68 0.51
N ASP A 480 -139.50 -55.06 -0.64
CA ASP A 480 -138.52 -54.93 -1.74
C ASP A 480 -137.50 -53.76 -1.62
N GLU A 481 -137.44 -53.02 -0.50
CA GLU A 481 -136.54 -51.85 -0.35
C GLU A 481 -135.15 -52.15 0.27
N LEU A 482 -134.80 -53.38 0.70
CA LEU A 482 -133.58 -53.64 1.49
C LEU A 482 -132.46 -54.50 0.84
N SER A 483 -132.55 -54.89 -0.44
CA SER A 483 -131.53 -55.77 -1.08
C SER A 483 -130.26 -55.09 -1.64
N PRO A 484 -130.23 -53.83 -2.13
CA PRO A 484 -129.02 -53.27 -2.74
C PRO A 484 -127.94 -52.81 -1.74
N LEU A 485 -128.30 -52.50 -0.48
CA LEU A 485 -127.37 -52.06 0.58
C LEU A 485 -126.40 -53.15 1.08
N ARG A 486 -126.63 -54.43 0.74
CA ARG A 486 -125.83 -55.56 1.23
C ARG A 486 -124.60 -55.88 0.38
N ASN A 487 -124.60 -55.49 -0.90
CA ASN A 487 -123.47 -55.73 -1.81
C ASN A 487 -122.42 -54.59 -1.78
N GLU A 488 -122.84 -53.35 -1.53
CA GLU A 488 -121.90 -52.21 -1.33
C GLU A 488 -121.08 -52.36 -0.04
N LEU A 489 -121.64 -52.99 1.01
CA LEU A 489 -120.92 -53.24 2.26
C LEU A 489 -119.79 -54.29 2.14
N ALA A 490 -119.89 -55.20 1.16
CA ALA A 490 -118.87 -56.22 0.88
C ALA A 490 -117.67 -55.65 0.10
N GLU A 491 -117.91 -54.67 -0.76
CA GLU A 491 -116.87 -54.01 -1.56
C GLU A 491 -116.01 -53.07 -0.69
N ILE A 492 -116.62 -52.37 0.28
CA ILE A 492 -115.94 -51.52 1.28
C ILE A 492 -114.99 -52.34 2.19
N ALA A 493 -115.34 -53.59 2.52
CA ALA A 493 -114.51 -54.47 3.36
C ALA A 493 -113.21 -54.93 2.66
N THR A 494 -113.23 -55.11 1.34
CA THR A 494 -112.04 -55.40 0.51
C THR A 494 -111.09 -54.22 0.42
N VAL A 495 -111.61 -53.01 0.19
CA VAL A 495 -110.79 -51.78 0.08
C VAL A 495 -110.11 -51.42 1.41
N LEU A 496 -110.78 -51.64 2.55
CA LEU A 496 -110.18 -51.45 3.89
C LEU A 496 -109.08 -52.48 4.21
N GLY A 497 -109.17 -53.69 3.66
CA GLY A 497 -108.13 -54.72 3.76
C GLY A 497 -106.85 -54.35 3.01
N GLU A 498 -106.99 -53.81 1.80
CA GLU A 498 -105.87 -53.33 0.97
C GLU A 498 -105.22 -52.07 1.54
N GLN A 499 -106.01 -51.17 2.15
CA GLN A 499 -105.49 -49.96 2.78
C GLN A 499 -104.68 -50.27 4.06
N LYS A 500 -105.01 -51.37 4.77
CA LYS A 500 -104.26 -51.83 5.93
C LYS A 500 -102.88 -52.36 5.56
N THR A 501 -102.76 -53.14 4.48
CA THR A 501 -101.47 -53.66 3.99
C THR A 501 -100.56 -52.54 3.48
N VAL A 502 -101.10 -51.55 2.77
CA VAL A 502 -100.33 -50.38 2.33
C VAL A 502 -99.82 -49.55 3.52
N ASN A 503 -100.64 -49.36 4.55
CA ASN A 503 -100.20 -48.66 5.77
C ASN A 503 -99.15 -49.46 6.55
N GLN A 504 -99.20 -50.79 6.52
CA GLN A 504 -98.22 -51.65 7.18
C GLN A 504 -96.85 -51.60 6.48
N GLN A 505 -96.83 -51.57 5.14
CA GLN A 505 -95.61 -51.37 4.35
C GLN A 505 -95.01 -49.96 4.54
N ARG A 506 -95.84 -48.92 4.68
CA ARG A 506 -95.38 -47.56 4.99
C ARG A 506 -94.70 -47.47 6.36
N VAL A 507 -95.22 -48.17 7.36
CA VAL A 507 -94.61 -48.20 8.71
C VAL A 507 -93.24 -48.90 8.68
N GLU A 508 -93.08 -49.98 7.90
CA GLU A 508 -91.77 -50.63 7.70
C GLU A 508 -90.77 -49.74 6.94
N GLN A 509 -91.21 -49.00 5.92
CA GLN A 509 -90.34 -48.02 5.24
C GLN A 509 -89.88 -46.91 6.18
N ILE A 510 -90.77 -46.36 7.01
CA ILE A 510 -90.43 -45.32 7.99
C ILE A 510 -89.45 -45.87 9.04
N ALA A 511 -89.61 -47.13 9.46
CA ALA A 511 -88.69 -47.77 10.39
C ALA A 511 -87.28 -47.92 9.81
N ASN A 512 -87.16 -48.31 8.53
CA ASN A 512 -85.88 -48.43 7.83
C ASN A 512 -85.20 -47.06 7.61
N GLN A 513 -85.95 -46.04 7.19
CA GLN A 513 -85.43 -44.68 7.04
C GLN A 513 -84.93 -44.09 8.36
N LYS A 514 -85.62 -44.38 9.48
CA LYS A 514 -85.18 -43.96 10.81
C LYS A 514 -83.87 -44.62 11.22
N ALA A 515 -83.67 -45.90 10.89
CA ALA A 515 -82.41 -46.60 11.19
C ALA A 515 -81.23 -46.06 10.38
N GLU A 516 -81.45 -45.68 9.11
CA GLU A 516 -80.43 -45.04 8.27
C GLU A 516 -80.06 -43.63 8.78
N LEU A 517 -81.05 -42.84 9.22
CA LEU A 517 -80.82 -41.53 9.84
C LEU A 517 -79.98 -41.61 11.12
N VAL A 518 -80.21 -42.63 11.96
CA VAL A 518 -79.40 -42.83 13.18
C VAL A 518 -77.94 -43.14 12.84
N LYS A 519 -77.68 -43.99 11.82
CA LYS A 519 -76.32 -44.24 11.34
C LYS A 519 -75.63 -43.00 10.77
N ALA A 520 -76.37 -42.16 10.03
CA ALA A 520 -75.85 -40.92 9.49
C ALA A 520 -75.44 -39.92 10.60
N VAL A 521 -76.26 -39.82 11.65
CA VAL A 521 -75.96 -38.98 12.83
C VAL A 521 -74.71 -39.47 13.56
N GLU A 522 -74.57 -40.77 13.79
CA GLU A 522 -73.38 -41.36 14.43
C GLU A 522 -72.09 -41.09 13.62
N GLN A 523 -72.14 -41.25 12.28
CA GLN A 523 -71.03 -40.89 11.40
C GLN A 523 -70.67 -39.40 11.46
N GLN A 524 -71.67 -38.52 11.53
CA GLN A 524 -71.44 -37.08 11.59
C GLN A 524 -70.82 -36.63 12.92
N THR A 525 -71.17 -37.29 14.04
CA THR A 525 -70.49 -37.07 15.33
C THR A 525 -69.03 -37.51 15.32
N ALA A 526 -68.70 -38.64 14.69
CA ALA A 526 -67.33 -39.11 14.55
C ALA A 526 -66.48 -38.18 13.66
N GLN A 527 -67.07 -37.64 12.59
CA GLN A 527 -66.41 -36.66 11.73
C GLN A 527 -66.11 -35.35 12.48
N ARG A 528 -67.00 -34.88 13.36
CA ARG A 528 -66.77 -33.69 14.18
C ARG A 528 -65.62 -33.84 15.17
N GLN A 529 -65.48 -35.00 15.82
CA GLN A 529 -64.34 -35.27 16.71
C GLN A 529 -63.01 -35.26 15.95
N ARG A 530 -63.00 -35.82 14.73
CA ARG A 530 -61.81 -35.85 13.87
C ARG A 530 -61.42 -34.45 13.36
N ALA A 531 -62.41 -33.59 13.10
CA ALA A 531 -62.16 -32.19 12.74
C ALA A 531 -61.50 -31.41 13.90
N ALA A 532 -61.97 -31.60 15.14
CA ALA A 532 -61.39 -30.96 16.32
C ALA A 532 -59.92 -31.39 16.58
N GLU A 533 -59.59 -32.67 16.38
CA GLU A 533 -58.20 -33.15 16.49
C GLU A 533 -57.28 -32.56 15.40
N LEU A 534 -57.80 -32.38 14.17
CA LEU A 534 -57.05 -31.77 13.08
C LEU A 534 -56.82 -30.27 13.31
N GLU A 535 -57.78 -29.55 13.90
CA GLU A 535 -57.63 -28.15 14.29
C GLU A 535 -56.54 -27.97 15.36
N GLU A 536 -56.48 -28.86 16.36
CA GLU A 536 -55.40 -28.83 17.37
C GLU A 536 -54.02 -29.10 16.76
N GLN A 537 -53.94 -30.04 15.80
CA GLN A 537 -52.68 -30.33 15.08
C GLN A 537 -52.24 -29.17 14.18
N LEU A 538 -53.19 -28.48 13.54
CA LEU A 538 -52.91 -27.29 12.75
C LEU A 538 -52.36 -26.17 13.63
N GLY A 539 -52.94 -25.93 14.82
CA GLY A 539 -52.40 -24.96 15.78
C GLY A 539 -50.92 -25.21 16.13
N LYS A 540 -50.58 -26.47 16.47
CA LYS A 540 -49.19 -26.86 16.78
C LYS A 540 -48.24 -26.72 15.58
N ARG A 541 -48.72 -27.01 14.36
CA ARG A 541 -47.95 -26.84 13.12
C ARG A 541 -47.72 -25.36 12.80
N THR A 542 -48.70 -24.48 13.04
CA THR A 542 -48.56 -23.04 12.84
C THR A 542 -47.52 -22.43 13.77
N GLU A 543 -47.48 -22.84 15.04
CA GLU A 543 -46.44 -22.44 16.00
C GLU A 543 -45.04 -22.92 15.55
N GLN A 544 -44.93 -24.15 15.03
CA GLN A 544 -43.68 -24.65 14.45
C GLN A 544 -43.23 -23.86 13.22
N ILE A 545 -44.15 -23.49 12.32
CA ILE A 545 -43.84 -22.69 11.13
C ILE A 545 -43.32 -21.30 11.54
N GLN A 546 -43.96 -20.64 12.52
CA GLN A 546 -43.47 -19.36 13.04
C GLN A 546 -42.07 -19.49 13.67
N SER A 547 -41.82 -20.56 14.43
CA SER A 547 -40.49 -20.84 14.98
C SER A 547 -39.44 -21.01 13.88
N LEU A 548 -39.73 -21.79 12.83
CA LEU A 548 -38.81 -22.00 11.71
C LEU A 548 -38.58 -20.73 10.89
N GLN A 549 -39.61 -19.90 10.70
CA GLN A 549 -39.49 -18.59 10.04
C GLN A 549 -38.58 -17.64 10.83
N SER A 550 -38.68 -17.63 12.17
CA SER A 550 -37.76 -16.84 13.00
C SER A 550 -36.31 -17.32 12.88
N GLN A 551 -36.08 -18.63 12.85
CA GLN A 551 -34.75 -19.22 12.67
C GLN A 551 -34.17 -18.96 11.28
N LEU A 552 -35.00 -18.97 10.23
CA LEU A 552 -34.58 -18.59 8.87
C LEU A 552 -34.18 -17.11 8.79
N ALA A 553 -34.93 -16.22 9.42
CA ALA A 553 -34.58 -14.79 9.49
C ALA A 553 -33.26 -14.56 10.24
N GLU A 554 -33.03 -15.30 11.34
CA GLU A 554 -31.75 -15.27 12.07
C GLU A 554 -30.60 -15.80 11.19
N LEU A 555 -30.83 -16.89 10.45
CA LEU A 555 -29.86 -17.47 9.52
C LEU A 555 -29.51 -16.52 8.37
N GLU A 556 -30.48 -15.82 7.78
CA GLU A 556 -30.21 -14.80 6.76
C GLU A 556 -29.39 -13.64 7.32
N LYS A 557 -29.66 -13.20 8.55
CA LYS A 557 -28.85 -12.19 9.23
C LYS A 557 -27.42 -12.67 9.49
N THR A 558 -27.23 -13.93 9.89
CA THR A 558 -25.89 -14.52 10.03
C THR A 558 -25.17 -14.66 8.69
N LYS A 559 -25.89 -14.96 7.60
CA LYS A 559 -25.34 -15.04 6.25
C LYS A 559 -24.89 -13.67 5.73
N ALA A 560 -25.65 -12.62 5.99
CA ALA A 560 -25.30 -11.24 5.64
C ALA A 560 -24.01 -10.79 6.38
N THR A 561 -23.93 -11.02 7.69
CA THR A 561 -22.73 -10.70 8.49
C THR A 561 -21.50 -11.54 8.09
N LEU A 562 -21.70 -12.80 7.65
CA LEU A 562 -20.63 -13.61 7.04
C LEU A 562 -20.15 -13.07 5.68
N GLY A 563 -21.04 -12.45 4.92
CA GLY A 563 -20.71 -11.72 3.69
C GLY A 563 -19.83 -10.50 3.97
N GLU A 564 -20.23 -9.66 4.92
CA GLU A 564 -19.47 -8.47 5.33
C GLU A 564 -18.09 -8.84 5.88
N THR A 565 -18.00 -9.87 6.73
CA THR A 565 -16.71 -10.34 7.26
C THR A 565 -15.80 -10.92 6.18
N ARG A 566 -16.35 -11.61 5.16
CA ARG A 566 -15.57 -12.02 3.97
C ARG A 566 -15.04 -10.85 3.17
N GLN A 567 -15.84 -9.79 3.02
CA GLN A 567 -15.44 -8.58 2.32
C GLN A 567 -14.31 -7.86 3.08
N GLN A 568 -14.42 -7.76 4.40
CA GLN A 568 -13.35 -7.23 5.26
C GLN A 568 -12.07 -8.08 5.19
N LEU A 569 -12.19 -9.41 5.14
CA LEU A 569 -11.06 -10.34 4.96
C LEU A 569 -10.37 -10.16 3.60
N ALA A 570 -11.13 -9.90 2.53
CA ALA A 570 -10.57 -9.61 1.22
C ALA A 570 -9.81 -8.29 1.22
N VAL A 571 -10.34 -7.25 1.88
CA VAL A 571 -9.65 -5.96 2.04
C VAL A 571 -8.36 -6.11 2.86
N THR A 572 -8.40 -6.86 3.97
CA THR A 572 -7.20 -7.11 4.77
C THR A 572 -6.18 -7.95 4.03
N ALA A 573 -6.60 -8.95 3.23
CA ALA A 573 -5.69 -9.72 2.40
C ALA A 573 -4.99 -8.85 1.34
N LYS A 574 -5.71 -7.91 0.71
CA LYS A 574 -5.13 -6.93 -0.23
C LYS A 574 -4.13 -6.01 0.47
N GLN A 575 -4.47 -5.47 1.64
CA GLN A 575 -3.57 -4.66 2.45
C GLN A 575 -2.30 -5.42 2.86
N VAL A 576 -2.41 -6.70 3.24
CA VAL A 576 -1.24 -7.53 3.57
C VAL A 576 -0.36 -7.75 2.34
N ALA A 577 -0.94 -7.97 1.15
CA ALA A 577 -0.18 -8.10 -0.09
C ALA A 577 0.57 -6.79 -0.43
N ASP A 578 -0.09 -5.64 -0.30
CA ASP A 578 0.51 -4.33 -0.55
C ASP A 578 1.66 -4.04 0.43
N VAL A 579 1.46 -4.29 1.73
CA VAL A 579 2.52 -4.14 2.74
C VAL A 579 3.68 -5.10 2.49
N THR A 580 3.41 -6.31 2.01
CA THR A 580 4.46 -7.27 1.65
C THR A 580 5.27 -6.78 0.45
N GLY A 581 4.61 -6.22 -0.56
CA GLY A 581 5.26 -5.58 -1.71
C GLY A 581 6.13 -4.40 -1.30
N GLN A 582 5.62 -3.50 -0.45
CA GLN A 582 6.38 -2.38 0.09
C GLN A 582 7.61 -2.86 0.88
N ARG A 583 7.47 -3.91 1.69
CA ARG A 583 8.60 -4.49 2.44
C ARG A 583 9.69 -5.02 1.50
N ASP A 584 9.31 -5.67 0.41
CA ASP A 584 10.26 -6.24 -0.54
C ASP A 584 10.99 -5.15 -1.35
N GLU A 585 10.31 -4.04 -1.67
CA GLU A 585 10.96 -2.84 -2.24
C GLU A 585 11.93 -2.18 -1.25
N LEU A 586 11.53 -2.07 0.02
CA LEU A 586 12.38 -1.53 1.08
C LEU A 586 13.62 -2.41 1.30
N ALA A 587 13.47 -3.74 1.22
CA ALA A 587 14.58 -4.69 1.30
C ALA A 587 15.55 -4.55 0.11
N LYS A 588 15.04 -4.31 -1.11
CA LYS A 588 15.89 -4.00 -2.27
C LYS A 588 16.65 -2.68 -2.09
N SER A 589 15.96 -1.62 -1.68
CA SER A 589 16.57 -0.30 -1.42
C SER A 589 17.64 -0.40 -0.32
N HIS A 590 17.38 -1.15 0.74
CA HIS A 590 18.37 -1.41 1.80
C HIS A 590 19.61 -2.14 1.26
N GLY A 591 19.42 -3.17 0.43
CA GLY A 591 20.54 -3.88 -0.21
C GLY A 591 21.36 -3.01 -1.16
N GLU A 592 20.73 -2.04 -1.84
CA GLU A 592 21.43 -1.05 -2.67
C GLU A 592 22.20 -0.02 -1.83
N MET A 593 21.61 0.46 -0.72
CA MET A 593 22.31 1.32 0.23
C MET A 593 23.49 0.61 0.88
N GLU A 594 23.36 -0.67 1.25
CA GLU A 594 24.48 -1.45 1.80
C GLU A 594 25.63 -1.58 0.80
N LYS A 595 25.33 -1.78 -0.49
CA LYS A 595 26.36 -1.79 -1.55
C LYS A 595 27.04 -0.42 -1.67
N SER A 596 26.26 0.67 -1.68
CA SER A 596 26.81 2.03 -1.74
C SER A 596 27.67 2.34 -0.51
N LEU A 597 27.25 1.93 0.69
CA LEU A 597 28.04 2.07 1.92
C LEU A 597 29.34 1.25 1.85
N ALA A 598 29.32 0.04 1.31
CA ALA A 598 30.52 -0.77 1.11
C ALA A 598 31.50 -0.12 0.12
N GLU A 599 31.00 0.47 -0.97
CA GLU A 599 31.79 1.24 -1.93
C GLU A 599 32.40 2.49 -1.31
N LEU A 600 31.60 3.26 -0.56
CA LEU A 600 32.07 4.45 0.16
C LEU A 600 33.15 4.07 1.19
N HIS A 601 32.95 2.96 1.91
CA HIS A 601 33.93 2.47 2.88
C HIS A 601 35.26 2.07 2.21
N SER A 602 35.19 1.38 1.08
CA SER A 602 36.36 1.06 0.25
C SER A 602 37.06 2.34 -0.25
N GLN A 603 36.29 3.35 -0.68
CA GLN A 603 36.84 4.63 -1.13
C GLN A 603 37.55 5.38 0.00
N VAL A 604 36.94 5.45 1.19
CA VAL A 604 37.55 6.06 2.38
C VAL A 604 38.82 5.30 2.78
N GLN A 605 38.81 3.97 2.72
CA GLN A 605 39.99 3.16 3.01
C GLN A 605 41.13 3.43 2.02
N ASN A 606 40.82 3.55 0.72
CA ASN A 606 41.80 3.92 -0.32
C ASN A 606 42.32 5.35 -0.15
N GLN A 607 41.46 6.29 0.24
CA GLN A 607 41.89 7.65 0.56
C GLN A 607 42.79 7.68 1.79
N SER A 608 42.47 6.90 2.83
CA SER A 608 43.30 6.76 4.03
C SER A 608 44.69 6.18 3.71
N SER A 609 44.78 5.16 2.85
CA SER A 609 46.08 4.66 2.39
C SER A 609 46.86 5.72 1.60
N ASN A 610 46.19 6.47 0.72
CA ASN A 610 46.83 7.55 -0.04
C ASN A 610 47.35 8.67 0.87
N VAL A 611 46.57 9.07 1.88
CA VAL A 611 47.01 10.07 2.88
C VAL A 611 48.21 9.56 3.67
N ASN A 612 48.21 8.29 4.07
CA ASN A 612 49.35 7.69 4.76
C ASN A 612 50.61 7.66 3.88
N ASP A 613 50.47 7.33 2.61
CA ASP A 613 51.61 7.30 1.69
C ASP A 613 52.12 8.70 1.37
N LEU A 614 51.24 9.68 1.19
CA LEU A 614 51.61 11.09 1.08
C LEU A 614 52.31 11.58 2.34
N THR A 615 51.83 11.19 3.53
CA THR A 615 52.47 11.54 4.81
C THR A 615 53.88 10.97 4.90
N LYS A 616 54.08 9.71 4.49
CA LYS A 616 55.43 9.10 4.42
C LYS A 616 56.33 9.82 3.42
N GLN A 617 55.80 10.18 2.24
CA GLN A 617 56.55 10.93 1.24
C GLN A 617 56.95 12.32 1.76
N LEU A 618 56.05 12.99 2.46
CA LEU A 618 56.29 14.31 3.04
C LEU A 618 57.33 14.23 4.16
N GLN A 619 57.25 13.23 5.05
CA GLN A 619 58.30 12.96 6.05
C GLN A 619 59.66 12.66 5.42
N ALA A 620 59.70 11.87 4.34
CA ALA A 620 60.93 11.58 3.63
C ALA A 620 61.53 12.85 2.99
N LYS A 621 60.67 13.72 2.41
CA LYS A 621 61.08 15.01 1.86
C LYS A 621 61.55 15.99 2.92
N THR A 622 60.90 16.05 4.08
CA THR A 622 61.36 16.84 5.23
C THR A 622 62.74 16.37 5.68
N LYS A 623 62.96 15.07 5.85
CA LYS A 623 64.30 14.53 6.17
C LYS A 623 65.35 14.89 5.11
N GLN A 624 65.00 14.80 3.83
CA GLN A 624 65.89 15.19 2.73
C GLN A 624 66.22 16.69 2.77
N HIS A 625 65.24 17.53 3.10
CA HIS A 625 65.41 18.97 3.24
C HIS A 625 66.31 19.31 4.45
N ASP A 626 66.10 18.67 5.60
CA ASP A 626 66.94 18.86 6.79
C ASP A 626 68.39 18.43 6.53
N GLN A 627 68.60 17.32 5.80
CA GLN A 627 69.92 16.90 5.34
C GLN A 627 70.55 17.93 4.40
N SER A 628 69.76 18.54 3.51
CA SER A 628 70.24 19.57 2.59
C SER A 628 70.59 20.87 3.33
N ILE A 629 69.81 21.25 4.34
CA ILE A 629 70.14 22.37 5.25
C ILE A 629 71.45 22.07 6.00
N GLY A 630 71.61 20.85 6.52
CA GLY A 630 72.85 20.41 7.16
C GLY A 630 74.05 20.55 6.22
N ALA A 631 73.94 20.01 5.00
CA ALA A 631 74.98 20.12 3.98
C ALA A 631 75.28 21.58 3.59
N LEU A 632 74.26 22.44 3.50
CA LEU A 632 74.44 23.88 3.26
C LEU A 632 75.15 24.58 4.42
N SER A 633 74.86 24.20 5.67
CA SER A 633 75.56 24.69 6.85
C SER A 633 77.03 24.28 6.85
N ASP A 634 77.32 23.00 6.55
CA ASP A 634 78.70 22.49 6.46
C ASP A 634 79.47 23.17 5.32
N MET A 635 78.81 23.36 4.17
CA MET A 635 79.38 24.09 3.05
C MET A 635 79.65 25.55 3.44
N LYS A 636 78.74 26.21 4.16
CA LYS A 636 78.93 27.57 4.66
C LYS A 636 80.12 27.65 5.60
N GLN A 637 80.25 26.73 6.55
CA GLN A 637 81.43 26.65 7.43
C GLN A 637 82.72 26.44 6.63
N THR A 638 82.69 25.60 5.59
CA THR A 638 83.82 25.38 4.69
C THR A 638 84.21 26.65 3.95
N VAL A 639 83.24 27.40 3.43
CA VAL A 639 83.45 28.70 2.77
C VAL A 639 84.02 29.73 3.74
N ASP A 640 83.51 29.80 4.97
CA ASP A 640 84.01 30.72 5.99
C ASP A 640 85.46 30.36 6.40
N ALA A 641 85.77 29.06 6.53
CA ALA A 641 87.13 28.58 6.77
C ALA A 641 88.07 28.89 5.59
N GLN A 642 87.59 28.71 4.35
CA GLN A 642 88.34 29.10 3.15
C GLN A 642 88.57 30.61 3.09
N ARG A 643 87.58 31.43 3.43
CA ARG A 643 87.74 32.90 3.53
C ARG A 643 88.78 33.27 4.56
N ALA A 644 88.74 32.68 5.76
CA ALA A 644 89.76 32.91 6.79
C ALA A 644 91.16 32.51 6.31
N ASN A 645 91.29 31.39 5.61
CA ASN A 645 92.55 30.97 4.99
C ASN A 645 93.02 31.92 3.90
N ILE A 646 92.12 32.42 3.05
CA ILE A 646 92.45 33.44 2.03
C ILE A 646 92.94 34.72 2.71
N THR A 647 92.28 35.18 3.79
CA THR A 647 92.73 36.34 4.56
C THR A 647 94.13 36.12 5.16
N LYS A 648 94.40 34.91 5.67
CA LYS A 648 95.73 34.53 6.17
C LYS A 648 96.78 34.47 5.06
N LEU A 649 96.46 33.88 3.91
CA LEU A 649 97.35 33.85 2.76
C LEU A 649 97.62 35.26 2.22
N ALA A 650 96.61 36.14 2.22
CA ALA A 650 96.76 37.53 1.82
C ALA A 650 97.68 38.31 2.79
N SER A 651 97.59 38.08 4.10
CA SER A 651 98.51 38.70 5.07
C SER A 651 99.93 38.14 4.95
N GLN A 652 100.08 36.84 4.70
CA GLN A 652 101.37 36.22 4.41
C GLN A 652 101.99 36.74 3.11
N LEU A 653 101.20 36.93 2.06
CA LEU A 653 101.64 37.54 0.80
C LEU A 653 102.16 38.95 1.03
N LYS A 654 101.43 39.76 1.80
CA LYS A 654 101.84 41.12 2.16
C LYS A 654 103.16 41.14 2.96
N ALA A 655 103.35 40.18 3.87
CA ALA A 655 104.62 40.02 4.59
C ALA A 655 105.77 39.59 3.66
N ALA A 656 105.50 38.68 2.70
CA ALA A 656 106.48 38.27 1.70
C ALA A 656 106.86 39.42 0.74
N GLU A 657 105.92 40.28 0.38
CA GLU A 657 106.18 41.50 -0.39
C GLU A 657 107.08 42.49 0.38
N GLN A 658 106.86 42.65 1.69
CA GLN A 658 107.75 43.44 2.56
C GLN A 658 109.17 42.84 2.58
N LEU A 659 109.30 41.53 2.78
CA LEU A 659 110.60 40.85 2.72
C LEU A 659 111.27 40.98 1.35
N ARG A 660 110.50 41.02 0.26
CA ARG A 660 111.03 41.24 -1.09
C ARG A 660 111.57 42.66 -1.26
N THR A 661 110.89 43.66 -0.72
CA THR A 661 111.41 45.05 -0.70
C THR A 661 112.67 45.17 0.16
N GLU A 662 112.73 44.47 1.28
CA GLU A 662 113.88 44.46 2.17
C GLU A 662 115.09 43.75 1.56
N ASN A 663 114.87 42.60 0.92
CA ASN A 663 115.90 41.90 0.14
C ASN A 663 116.43 42.75 -1.01
N LYS A 664 115.56 43.49 -1.72
CA LYS A 664 116.00 44.43 -2.75
C LYS A 664 116.90 45.52 -2.15
N SER A 665 116.53 46.07 -1.00
CA SER A 665 117.35 47.04 -0.26
C SER A 665 118.71 46.45 0.14
N LEU A 666 118.74 45.19 0.61
CA LEU A 666 119.98 44.48 0.95
C LEU A 666 120.83 44.22 -0.30
N GLN A 667 120.20 43.87 -1.41
CA GLN A 667 120.87 43.62 -2.68
C GLN A 667 121.49 44.91 -3.26
N ASP A 668 120.80 46.04 -3.17
CA ASP A 668 121.34 47.36 -3.52
C ASP A 668 122.56 47.69 -2.64
N ARG A 669 122.48 47.39 -1.34
CA ARG A 669 123.57 47.60 -0.36
C ARG A 669 124.79 46.70 -0.61
N VAL A 670 124.57 45.45 -1.02
CA VAL A 670 125.64 44.54 -1.48
C VAL A 670 126.28 45.07 -2.75
N THR A 671 125.50 45.64 -3.67
CA THR A 671 126.00 46.22 -4.91
C THR A 671 126.88 47.44 -4.63
N ASP A 672 126.48 48.30 -3.69
CA ASP A 672 127.29 49.43 -3.21
C ASP A 672 128.57 48.98 -2.51
N LEU A 673 128.50 47.95 -1.66
CA LEU A 673 129.69 47.35 -1.02
C LEU A 673 130.64 46.74 -2.05
N MET A 674 130.12 46.08 -3.09
CA MET A 674 130.93 45.57 -4.20
C MET A 674 131.59 46.71 -5.00
N ALA A 675 130.87 47.82 -5.22
CA ALA A 675 131.44 49.01 -5.85
C ALA A 675 132.54 49.66 -4.99
N HIS A 676 132.34 49.70 -3.67
CA HIS A 676 133.33 50.18 -2.71
C HIS A 676 134.56 49.25 -2.66
N LEU A 677 134.36 47.93 -2.66
CA LEU A 677 135.44 46.95 -2.73
C LEU A 677 136.25 47.12 -4.02
N LYS A 678 135.61 47.26 -5.18
CA LYS A 678 136.32 47.55 -6.44
C LYS A 678 137.15 48.83 -6.36
N ARG A 679 136.64 49.87 -5.69
CA ARG A 679 137.36 51.14 -5.51
C ARG A 679 138.59 50.97 -4.61
N VAL A 680 138.44 50.28 -3.48
CA VAL A 680 139.55 49.95 -2.56
C VAL A 680 140.57 49.01 -3.21
N SER A 681 140.12 48.05 -4.02
CA SER A 681 141.01 47.18 -4.79
C SER A 681 141.83 47.97 -5.80
N ALA A 682 141.22 48.93 -6.52
CA ALA A 682 141.93 49.82 -7.42
C ALA A 682 142.95 50.70 -6.67
N GLU A 683 142.58 51.27 -5.51
CA GLU A 683 143.50 52.04 -4.67
C GLU A 683 144.67 51.18 -4.13
N HIS A 684 144.44 49.90 -3.84
CA HIS A 684 145.48 48.97 -3.41
C HIS A 684 146.39 48.57 -4.58
N GLU A 685 145.85 48.44 -5.80
CA GLU A 685 146.61 48.18 -7.02
C GLU A 685 147.51 49.39 -7.37
N ASP A 686 146.99 50.61 -7.23
CA ASP A 686 147.76 51.85 -7.34
C ASP A 686 148.86 51.94 -6.27
N SER A 687 148.58 51.48 -5.04
CA SER A 687 149.57 51.41 -3.96
C SER A 687 150.67 50.36 -4.21
N LEU A 688 150.32 49.24 -4.83
CA LEU A 688 151.27 48.20 -5.24
C LEU A 688 152.14 48.65 -6.41
N ASP A 689 151.58 49.36 -7.40
CA ASP A 689 152.34 49.96 -8.51
C ASP A 689 153.29 51.06 -8.02
N ALA A 690 152.86 51.86 -7.04
CA ALA A 690 153.74 52.82 -6.36
C ALA A 690 154.90 52.12 -5.61
N ASN A 691 154.63 50.97 -4.97
CA ASN A 691 155.66 50.17 -4.31
C ASN A 691 156.60 49.46 -5.30
N SER A 692 156.12 49.01 -6.46
CA SER A 692 156.99 48.45 -7.50
C SER A 692 157.94 49.53 -8.04
N LYS A 693 157.44 50.74 -8.28
CA LYS A 693 158.27 51.90 -8.67
C LYS A 693 159.26 52.31 -7.58
N ALA A 694 158.91 52.16 -6.31
CA ALA A 694 159.83 52.37 -5.19
C ALA A 694 160.93 51.29 -5.15
N LEU A 695 160.59 50.03 -5.41
CA LEU A 695 161.54 48.92 -5.48
C LEU A 695 162.51 49.05 -6.67
N ASP A 696 162.05 49.53 -7.82
CA ASP A 696 162.93 49.78 -8.98
C ASP A 696 163.90 50.95 -8.72
N ARG A 697 163.49 51.96 -7.94
CA ARG A 697 164.40 53.00 -7.44
C ARG A 697 165.44 52.45 -6.47
N ILE A 698 165.06 51.53 -5.59
CA ILE A 698 165.99 50.87 -4.66
C ILE A 698 167.00 50.01 -5.44
N ARG A 699 166.57 49.27 -6.47
CA ARG A 699 167.49 48.52 -7.34
C ARG A 699 168.49 49.40 -8.09
N ASN A 700 168.07 50.57 -8.56
CA ASN A 700 168.99 51.51 -9.21
C ASN A 700 170.02 52.08 -8.20
N LEU A 701 169.60 52.36 -6.97
CA LEU A 701 170.50 52.78 -5.89
C LEU A 701 171.47 51.66 -5.45
N GLU A 702 171.03 50.40 -5.49
CA GLU A 702 171.89 49.23 -5.25
C GLU A 702 172.90 49.01 -6.38
N ALA A 703 172.51 49.24 -7.65
CA ALA A 703 173.41 49.17 -8.79
C ALA A 703 174.51 50.25 -8.72
N ASP A 704 174.15 51.48 -8.36
CA ASP A 704 175.11 52.57 -8.13
C ASP A 704 176.06 52.24 -6.96
N LEU A 705 175.56 51.66 -5.86
CA LEU A 705 176.38 51.22 -4.72
C LEU A 705 177.37 50.10 -5.10
N HIS A 706 176.99 49.19 -6.01
CA HIS A 706 177.88 48.14 -6.50
C HIS A 706 178.98 48.67 -7.43
N ASP A 707 178.69 49.68 -8.26
CA ASP A 707 179.70 50.37 -9.07
C ASP A 707 180.68 51.19 -8.21
N HIS A 708 180.19 51.82 -7.14
CA HIS A 708 181.04 52.49 -6.15
C HIS A 708 181.92 51.51 -5.34
N ALA A 709 181.42 50.32 -5.01
CA ALA A 709 182.19 49.28 -4.32
C ALA A 709 183.26 48.61 -5.20
N ALA A 710 183.03 48.52 -6.51
CA ALA A 710 184.02 48.03 -7.48
C ALA A 710 185.18 49.01 -7.65
N LYS A 711 184.88 50.32 -7.75
CA LYS A 711 185.91 51.37 -7.86
C LYS A 711 186.79 51.51 -6.60
N ILE A 712 186.26 51.19 -5.42
CA ILE A 712 187.00 51.21 -4.14
C ILE A 712 187.96 50.01 -3.98
N ARG A 713 187.72 48.88 -4.67
CA ARG A 713 188.64 47.72 -4.65
C ARG A 713 189.84 47.90 -5.56
N ASP A 714 189.67 48.48 -6.73
CA ASP A 714 190.77 48.66 -7.68
C ASP A 714 191.68 49.85 -7.30
N LEU A 715 191.14 50.89 -6.65
CA LEU A 715 191.94 52.02 -6.15
C LEU A 715 192.70 51.73 -4.84
N ARG A 716 192.49 50.57 -4.19
CA ARG A 716 193.22 50.15 -2.97
C ARG A 716 194.40 49.21 -3.24
N ARG A 717 194.61 48.76 -4.49
CA ARG A 717 195.72 47.85 -4.84
C ARG A 717 196.90 48.53 -5.55
N GLU A 718 196.77 49.77 -5.99
CA GLU A 718 197.89 50.52 -6.58
C GLU A 718 197.94 51.94 -6.03
N ARG A 719 199.04 52.24 -5.33
CA ARG A 719 199.42 53.51 -4.68
C ARG A 719 198.90 53.65 -3.24
N ALA A 720 199.69 53.49 -2.18
CA ALA A 720 201.14 53.73 -2.10
C ALA A 720 201.56 54.99 -2.90
N SER A 721 200.74 56.04 -2.84
CA SER A 721 201.14 57.44 -2.94
C SER A 721 199.91 58.34 -2.66
N ILE A 722 199.95 59.02 -1.51
CA ILE A 722 199.46 60.40 -1.27
C ILE A 722 197.99 60.60 -0.77
N ALA A 723 197.92 60.84 0.55
CA ALA A 723 197.25 61.92 1.32
C ALA A 723 195.79 62.39 1.08
N GLY A 724 195.00 62.36 2.17
CA GLY A 724 194.31 63.55 2.73
C GLY A 724 192.76 63.68 2.64
N LEU A 725 192.11 63.93 3.81
CA LEU A 725 190.89 64.75 4.08
C LEU A 725 189.51 64.24 3.55
N ASP A 726 188.30 64.50 4.08
CA ASP A 726 187.71 65.00 5.35
C ASP A 726 186.15 65.00 5.19
N GLY A 727 185.35 65.05 6.28
CA GLY A 727 183.93 65.55 6.38
C GLY A 727 182.72 64.63 6.04
N ARG A 728 181.77 64.33 6.96
CA ARG A 728 180.52 65.06 7.43
C ARG A 728 179.31 64.96 6.45
N ASP A 729 178.02 64.87 6.81
CA ASP A 729 177.23 65.10 8.03
C ASP A 729 175.76 64.58 7.90
N GLU A 730 175.08 64.39 9.05
CA GLU A 730 173.65 64.60 9.47
C GLU A 730 172.45 64.56 8.47
N GLY A 731 171.18 64.22 8.81
CA GLY A 731 170.46 63.95 10.07
C GLY A 731 168.91 64.09 9.90
N GLN A 732 168.15 63.59 10.89
CA GLN A 732 166.79 64.00 11.36
C GLN A 732 165.52 63.80 10.46
N SER A 733 164.26 63.68 10.93
CA SER A 733 163.55 63.23 12.15
C SER A 733 162.01 63.46 11.94
N ILE A 734 161.15 62.90 12.84
CA ILE A 734 159.91 63.53 13.41
C ILE A 734 158.44 63.22 12.91
N ARG A 735 157.57 62.81 13.88
CA ARG A 735 156.11 63.09 14.19
C ARG A 735 154.95 62.43 13.38
N ARG A 736 153.70 62.23 13.85
CA ARG A 736 152.92 62.28 15.15
C ARG A 736 151.47 61.77 14.92
N ALA A 737 150.84 61.22 15.97
CA ALA A 737 149.42 61.23 16.43
C ALA A 737 148.22 61.21 15.45
N ALA A 738 147.33 60.21 15.61
CA ALA A 738 146.01 60.28 16.27
C ALA A 738 145.43 58.86 16.40
#